data_AF-A0A9P4I576-F1
#
_entry.id   AF-A0A9P4I576-F1
#
_cell.length_a   1.000
_cell.length_b   1.000
_cell.length_c   1.000
_cell.angle_alpha   90.00
_cell.angle_beta   90.00
_cell.angle_gamma   90.00
#
_symmetry.space_group_name_H-M   'P 1'
#
loop_
_entity.id
_entity.type
_entity.pdbx_description
1 polymer ?
#
loop_
_entity_poly.entity_id
_entity_poly.type
_entity_poly.pdbx_seq_one_letter_code
_entity_poly.pdbx_strand_id
1 'polypeptide(L)'
;CNMLELYVQRDCQGTAGLKGCTRSSIEKIESDKLPSRTNSEDESYQEAGTARHFPEVACSLQNLCQPFLISKFTDASITDPSLLRKHSTYESYSITSPVTGRSITYPSIRTFYHPHPQAAKLPTSPTPLPLIVFIHGLGGSVAQFHPLLTSLVNVAPCLAIDLPGCGCSAFEPADWEAYKLENLAALVATAIDRYREDSLGQEVVLIGHSMGCSLSVLLASPNNPLSTVQNLSKHVLGLVAICPRADAPSPREVKAFKKLLSIPGPIFNLWRQWDRRGGTESASVKRFVGPNAEEGVKRLQVRFNEQSRTPVWRRMARGMLPQYSKSGQANGGLPGRETWSALQVPILLMAGESDHITPALEVEKIAGFLGKASRTDPSERMEHGEPIVDAAAPIDSSIIDSKLRPKSNVTKRADSGASVTTTGQDQLFEERPTLKRRKTHAAALKTTILPSPASHALLYAPSTARIIAGLIQTFLSSHIDPRLSLGWQLQYLTTEGKWDVKNLVKWQSETGRTRNQPPVFRAMKTLREVDDVHSPAIFVEHWRGKIQAVVDISHESPVYDPQGLEKGGIQYHKFPTVSKLPPTVDEVKAFIDLIDRLRVQLGTESNDHNAAEDPEDAPVIGVHCHYGFNRTGFFLVCYLVERLGFKLEDAIHEFERQRPPGIRHGHFIDQLFVRYCAGLQRRPTL
;
A
#
# COMPACT_ATOMS: atom_id res chain seq x y z
N CYS A 1 7.26 12.16 28.57
CA CYS A 1 7.24 13.63 28.39
C CYS A 1 6.56 14.32 29.56
N ASN A 2 5.24 14.20 29.80
CA ASN A 2 4.58 14.91 30.92
C ASN A 2 5.22 14.79 32.33
N MET A 3 5.86 13.67 32.70
CA MET A 3 6.61 13.55 33.97
C MET A 3 7.93 14.36 34.04
N LEU A 4 8.34 15.01 32.95
CA LEU A 4 9.47 15.95 32.89
C LEU A 4 8.98 17.40 32.81
N GLU A 5 7.96 17.69 32.00
CA GLU A 5 7.33 19.03 31.98
C GLU A 5 6.76 19.39 33.36
N LEU A 6 6.02 18.47 34.01
CA LEU A 6 5.52 18.65 35.39
C LEU A 6 6.62 18.65 36.47
N TYR A 7 7.86 18.28 36.15
CA TYR A 7 9.00 18.33 37.07
C TYR A 7 9.88 19.58 36.87
N VAL A 8 9.83 20.19 35.69
CA VAL A 8 10.59 21.40 35.34
C VAL A 8 9.76 22.68 35.58
N GLN A 9 8.43 22.60 35.50
CA GLN A 9 7.55 23.76 35.76
C GLN A 9 7.20 23.99 37.24
N ARG A 10 7.72 23.18 38.18
CA ARG A 10 7.25 23.16 39.58
C ARG A 10 8.02 24.02 40.59
N ASP A 11 8.98 24.82 40.13
CA ASP A 11 9.73 25.80 40.94
C ASP A 11 9.25 27.26 40.74
N CYS A 12 8.05 27.47 40.18
CA CYS A 12 7.43 28.79 40.08
C CYS A 12 5.94 28.75 40.47
N GLN A 13 5.56 29.61 41.43
CA GLN A 13 4.20 29.85 41.97
C GLN A 13 3.66 28.69 42.84
N GLY A 14 3.34 28.87 44.12
CA GLY A 14 2.50 29.93 44.69
C GLY A 14 1.23 29.25 45.26
N THR A 15 1.02 29.32 46.58
CA THR A 15 0.03 28.49 47.31
C THR A 15 -1.40 29.03 47.30
N ALA A 16 -2.39 28.20 46.91
CA ALA A 16 -3.80 28.21 47.34
C ALA A 16 -4.47 26.89 46.84
N GLY A 17 -5.55 26.32 47.39
CA GLY A 17 -6.32 26.72 48.58
C GLY A 17 -7.73 26.07 48.64
N LEU A 18 -7.83 24.80 49.07
CA LEU A 18 -8.99 24.14 49.73
C LEU A 18 -10.30 23.76 48.96
N LYS A 19 -10.86 22.60 49.42
CA LYS A 19 -12.26 22.07 49.34
C LYS A 19 -12.79 21.65 47.95
N GLY A 20 -13.57 20.57 47.77
CA GLY A 20 -14.04 19.51 48.69
C GLY A 20 -15.53 19.15 48.47
N CYS A 21 -15.85 17.93 48.01
CA CYS A 21 -17.24 17.40 47.97
C CYS A 21 -17.27 15.85 47.98
N THR A 22 -18.45 15.26 48.24
CA THR A 22 -18.61 13.99 48.97
C THR A 22 -19.21 12.79 48.21
N ARG A 23 -19.17 11.63 48.87
CA ARG A 23 -19.68 10.30 48.48
C ARG A 23 -21.14 10.25 47.99
N SER A 24 -21.38 9.33 47.05
CA SER A 24 -22.59 8.48 46.88
C SER A 24 -22.29 7.46 45.77
N SER A 25 -22.82 6.23 45.67
CA SER A 25 -23.22 5.21 46.65
C SER A 25 -23.20 3.85 45.91
N ILE A 26 -23.15 2.73 46.62
CA ILE A 26 -23.01 1.38 46.03
C ILE A 26 -24.38 0.75 45.81
N GLU A 27 -24.61 0.17 44.63
CA GLU A 27 -25.61 -0.89 44.45
C GLU A 27 -24.96 -2.15 43.88
N LYS A 28 -25.33 -3.30 44.45
CA LYS A 28 -24.99 -4.65 43.98
C LYS A 28 -26.14 -5.15 43.11
N ILE A 29 -25.84 -5.90 42.06
CA ILE A 29 -26.76 -6.90 41.51
C ILE A 29 -26.01 -8.22 41.43
N GLU A 30 -26.68 -9.30 41.83
CA GLU A 30 -26.09 -10.62 42.07
C GLU A 30 -25.88 -11.45 40.80
N SER A 31 -25.09 -12.51 41.00
CA SER A 31 -24.75 -13.55 40.02
C SER A 31 -25.94 -14.42 39.64
N ASP A 32 -25.97 -14.88 38.39
CA ASP A 32 -26.68 -16.11 38.03
C ASP A 32 -25.83 -17.08 37.20
N LYS A 33 -26.20 -18.36 37.26
CA LYS A 33 -25.29 -19.51 37.05
C LYS A 33 -25.17 -19.97 35.59
N LEU A 34 -23.96 -20.35 35.17
CA LEU A 34 -23.75 -21.24 34.02
C LEU A 34 -23.78 -22.72 34.47
N PRO A 35 -24.39 -23.63 33.70
CA PRO A 35 -24.16 -25.07 33.82
C PRO A 35 -22.94 -25.51 32.99
N SER A 36 -22.28 -26.58 33.44
CA SER A 36 -21.10 -27.20 32.84
C SER A 36 -21.43 -28.54 32.17
N ARG A 37 -20.71 -28.90 31.10
CA ARG A 37 -20.30 -30.24 30.62
C ARG A 37 -19.80 -30.10 29.17
N THR A 38 -18.84 -30.80 28.57
CA THR A 38 -17.77 -31.80 28.86
C THR A 38 -17.30 -32.24 27.45
N ASN A 39 -16.03 -32.62 27.26
CA ASN A 39 -15.55 -33.08 25.94
C ASN A 39 -15.98 -34.52 25.61
N SER A 40 -16.12 -34.82 24.32
CA SER A 40 -15.69 -36.08 23.70
C SER A 40 -15.44 -35.90 22.20
N GLU A 41 -14.46 -36.62 21.66
CA GLU A 41 -14.04 -36.62 20.26
C GLU A 41 -14.93 -37.53 19.41
N ASP A 42 -14.99 -37.32 18.08
CA ASP A 42 -14.71 -38.36 17.07
C ASP A 42 -14.87 -37.83 15.62
N GLU A 43 -14.09 -38.39 14.69
CA GLU A 43 -14.09 -38.06 13.27
C GLU A 43 -15.08 -38.93 12.47
N SER A 44 -15.60 -38.42 11.33
CA SER A 44 -15.69 -39.20 10.08
C SER A 44 -16.21 -38.37 8.89
N TYR A 45 -15.64 -38.63 7.71
CA TYR A 45 -16.15 -38.19 6.41
C TYR A 45 -17.09 -39.25 5.83
N GLN A 46 -18.24 -38.85 5.25
CA GLN A 46 -18.72 -39.36 3.96
C GLN A 46 -19.94 -38.59 3.41
N GLU A 47 -20.01 -38.48 2.08
CA GLU A 47 -21.14 -37.91 1.34
C GLU A 47 -22.22 -38.97 1.05
N ALA A 48 -23.50 -38.63 1.21
CA ALA A 48 -24.59 -39.02 0.30
C ALA A 48 -25.88 -38.30 0.71
N GLY A 49 -26.61 -37.72 -0.25
CA GLY A 49 -27.82 -36.95 0.02
C GLY A 49 -29.09 -37.80 0.18
N THR A 50 -30.06 -37.28 0.92
CA THR A 50 -31.50 -37.51 0.66
C THR A 50 -32.32 -36.34 1.21
N ALA A 51 -33.21 -35.78 0.40
CA ALA A 51 -34.02 -34.63 0.78
C ALA A 51 -35.22 -35.03 1.64
N ARG A 52 -35.41 -34.37 2.78
CA ARG A 52 -36.70 -34.26 3.47
C ARG A 52 -36.89 -32.83 4.01
N HIS A 53 -38.12 -32.33 3.93
CA HIS A 53 -38.50 -30.97 4.27
C HIS A 53 -38.13 -30.57 5.72
N PHE A 54 -37.58 -29.37 5.85
CA PHE A 54 -37.72 -28.51 7.03
C PHE A 54 -38.24 -27.14 6.55
N PRO A 55 -39.03 -26.42 7.36
CA PRO A 55 -39.76 -25.24 6.90
C PRO A 55 -38.85 -24.04 6.62
N GLU A 56 -39.19 -23.27 5.60
CA GLU A 56 -38.49 -22.04 5.21
C GLU A 56 -38.60 -20.98 6.32
N VAL A 57 -37.48 -20.71 6.99
CA VAL A 57 -37.29 -19.46 7.74
C VAL A 57 -36.51 -18.52 6.83
N ALA A 58 -37.15 -17.43 6.42
CA ALA A 58 -36.62 -16.50 5.43
C ALA A 58 -35.24 -15.94 5.83
N CYS A 59 -34.20 -16.29 5.07
CA CYS A 59 -32.88 -15.71 5.20
C CYS A 59 -32.85 -14.32 4.53
N SER A 60 -33.43 -13.32 5.20
CA SER A 60 -33.38 -11.93 4.75
C SER A 60 -32.22 -11.16 5.41
N LEU A 61 -31.38 -10.55 4.58
CA LEU A 61 -30.71 -9.25 4.79
C LEU A 61 -30.21 -8.90 6.23
N GLN A 62 -29.48 -9.80 6.91
CA GLN A 62 -28.86 -9.48 8.22
C GLN A 62 -27.31 -9.43 8.26
N ASN A 63 -26.63 -9.61 7.12
CA ASN A 63 -25.16 -9.47 7.04
C ASN A 63 -24.63 -8.05 6.79
N LEU A 64 -25.46 -7.01 6.97
CA LEU A 64 -25.06 -5.59 6.87
C LEU A 64 -25.04 -4.83 8.21
N CYS A 65 -25.38 -5.48 9.33
CA CYS A 65 -25.41 -4.87 10.66
C CYS A 65 -24.40 -5.49 11.66
N GLN A 66 -23.13 -5.64 11.27
CA GLN A 66 -22.04 -6.10 12.16
C GLN A 66 -21.00 -5.07 12.70
N PRO A 67 -21.04 -3.73 12.44
CA PRO A 67 -20.09 -2.82 13.08
C PRO A 67 -20.17 -2.77 14.62
N PHE A 68 -21.36 -3.00 15.19
CA PHE A 68 -21.63 -2.64 16.59
C PHE A 68 -21.07 -3.65 17.61
N LEU A 69 -21.13 -4.95 17.33
CA LEU A 69 -20.69 -6.00 18.26
C LEU A 69 -19.16 -6.16 18.34
N ILE A 70 -18.45 -5.96 17.23
CA ILE A 70 -16.98 -6.03 17.17
C ILE A 70 -16.33 -4.87 17.97
N SER A 71 -17.08 -3.82 18.29
CA SER A 71 -16.58 -2.67 19.05
C SER A 71 -16.28 -2.95 20.54
N LYS A 72 -16.87 -3.99 21.13
CA LYS A 72 -16.70 -4.33 22.57
C LYS A 72 -15.50 -5.22 22.87
N PHE A 73 -14.94 -5.90 21.87
CA PHE A 73 -13.82 -6.82 22.07
C PHE A 73 -12.50 -6.09 21.81
N THR A 74 -11.56 -6.24 22.75
CA THR A 74 -10.23 -5.63 22.69
C THR A 74 -9.13 -6.66 22.42
N ASP A 75 -9.43 -7.96 22.56
CA ASP A 75 -8.52 -9.06 22.26
C ASP A 75 -8.08 -9.04 20.78
N ALA A 76 -6.77 -9.19 20.53
CA ALA A 76 -6.21 -9.22 19.18
C ALA A 76 -6.75 -10.41 18.36
N SER A 77 -6.92 -11.58 18.97
CA SER A 77 -7.44 -12.78 18.29
C SER A 77 -8.88 -12.62 17.80
N ILE A 78 -9.71 -11.90 18.56
CA ILE A 78 -11.12 -11.64 18.24
C ILE A 78 -11.26 -10.48 17.25
N THR A 79 -10.32 -9.53 17.26
CA THR A 79 -10.38 -8.30 16.43
C THR A 79 -9.56 -8.38 15.14
N ASP A 80 -8.74 -9.42 14.97
CA ASP A 80 -7.90 -9.63 13.79
C ASP A 80 -8.71 -9.66 12.49
N PRO A 81 -8.27 -8.98 11.42
CA PRO A 81 -8.89 -9.08 10.11
C PRO A 81 -8.80 -10.49 9.50
N SER A 82 -9.74 -10.84 8.62
CA SER A 82 -9.82 -12.17 7.98
C SER A 82 -8.55 -12.57 7.22
N LEU A 83 -7.88 -11.61 6.58
CA LEU A 83 -6.59 -11.82 5.91
C LEU A 83 -5.50 -12.30 6.90
N LEU A 84 -5.43 -11.73 8.10
CA LEU A 84 -4.44 -12.16 9.09
C LEU A 84 -4.80 -13.53 9.66
N ARG A 85 -6.08 -13.78 10.01
CA ARG A 85 -6.49 -15.09 10.56
C ARG A 85 -6.23 -16.26 9.62
N LYS A 86 -6.39 -16.06 8.31
CA LYS A 86 -6.21 -17.12 7.29
C LYS A 86 -4.76 -17.41 6.94
N HIS A 87 -3.86 -16.45 7.14
CA HIS A 87 -2.48 -16.49 6.64
C HIS A 87 -1.45 -16.25 7.74
N SER A 88 -1.79 -16.53 9.01
CA SER A 88 -0.86 -16.48 10.13
C SER A 88 -0.67 -17.86 10.78
N THR A 89 0.59 -18.25 10.95
CA THR A 89 1.03 -19.38 11.78
C THR A 89 1.54 -18.88 13.14
N TYR A 90 1.75 -19.80 14.08
CA TYR A 90 2.43 -19.53 15.36
C TYR A 90 3.69 -20.38 15.40
N GLU A 91 4.84 -19.72 15.41
CA GLU A 91 6.13 -20.38 15.19
C GLU A 91 7.14 -20.11 16.29
N SER A 92 7.99 -21.10 16.55
CA SER A 92 9.15 -20.98 17.42
C SER A 92 10.36 -20.48 16.63
N TYR A 93 11.10 -19.53 17.20
CA TYR A 93 12.32 -18.97 16.65
C TYR A 93 13.42 -18.95 17.71
N SER A 94 14.58 -19.53 17.40
CA SER A 94 15.78 -19.42 18.23
C SER A 94 16.79 -18.52 17.53
N ILE A 95 17.42 -17.63 18.30
CA ILE A 95 18.50 -16.76 17.84
C ILE A 95 19.73 -16.90 18.74
N THR A 96 20.91 -16.62 18.19
CA THR A 96 22.09 -16.30 18.99
C THR A 96 22.14 -14.80 19.21
N SER A 97 22.07 -14.36 20.47
CA SER A 97 22.12 -12.94 20.86
C SER A 97 23.39 -12.27 20.32
N PRO A 98 23.29 -11.28 19.42
CA PRO A 98 24.45 -10.59 18.84
C PRO A 98 25.25 -9.80 19.90
N VAL A 99 24.64 -9.55 21.05
CA VAL A 99 25.19 -8.72 22.13
C VAL A 99 25.87 -9.57 23.22
N THR A 100 25.51 -10.85 23.36
CA THR A 100 25.99 -11.71 24.47
C THR A 100 26.38 -13.13 24.07
N GLY A 101 26.15 -13.55 22.82
CA GLY A 101 26.38 -14.92 22.34
C GLY A 101 25.39 -15.97 22.89
N ARG A 102 24.44 -15.59 23.74
CA ARG A 102 23.47 -16.51 24.35
C ARG A 102 22.38 -16.93 23.37
N SER A 103 21.98 -18.19 23.40
CA SER A 103 20.78 -18.64 22.70
C SER A 103 19.52 -18.08 23.38
N ILE A 104 18.60 -17.52 22.59
CA ILE A 104 17.29 -17.01 23.04
C ILE A 104 16.22 -17.65 22.15
N THR A 105 15.27 -18.37 22.74
CA THR A 105 14.14 -18.99 22.04
C THR A 105 12.85 -18.25 22.35
N TYR A 106 12.18 -17.79 21.31
CA TYR A 106 10.83 -17.22 21.34
C TYR A 106 9.86 -18.33 20.92
N PRO A 107 9.08 -18.93 21.85
CA PRO A 107 8.42 -20.22 21.60
C PRO A 107 7.17 -20.13 20.71
N SER A 108 6.52 -18.97 20.64
CA SER A 108 5.32 -18.76 19.83
C SER A 108 5.20 -17.31 19.37
N ILE A 109 5.52 -17.09 18.10
CA ILE A 109 5.47 -15.81 17.40
C ILE A 109 4.45 -15.91 16.28
N ARG A 110 3.45 -15.01 16.26
CA ARG A 110 2.52 -14.90 15.14
C ARG A 110 3.31 -14.48 13.90
N THR A 111 3.35 -15.35 12.91
CA THR A 111 4.04 -15.16 11.63
C THR A 111 2.98 -15.12 10.53
N PHE A 112 2.74 -13.94 9.98
CA PHE A 112 1.92 -13.77 8.78
C PHE A 112 2.77 -14.01 7.55
N TYR A 113 2.38 -14.95 6.69
CA TYR A 113 2.98 -15.14 5.38
C TYR A 113 1.89 -15.33 4.31
N HIS A 114 1.96 -14.51 3.27
CA HIS A 114 1.10 -14.63 2.11
C HIS A 114 1.96 -14.73 0.85
N PRO A 115 2.03 -15.89 0.17
CA PRO A 115 2.72 -16.02 -1.10
C PRO A 115 2.01 -15.17 -2.16
N HIS A 116 2.70 -14.76 -3.22
CA HIS A 116 2.04 -14.01 -4.29
C HIS A 116 0.94 -14.89 -4.95
N PRO A 117 -0.34 -14.44 -5.04
CA PRO A 117 -1.46 -15.27 -5.52
C PRO A 117 -1.26 -15.91 -6.89
N GLN A 118 -0.37 -15.34 -7.69
CA GLN A 118 -0.08 -15.78 -9.06
C GLN A 118 1.42 -16.05 -9.27
N ALA A 119 2.17 -16.34 -8.21
CA ALA A 119 3.62 -16.61 -8.25
C ALA A 119 4.02 -17.58 -9.38
N ALA A 120 3.32 -18.71 -9.50
CA ALA A 120 3.56 -19.75 -10.51
C ALA A 120 3.39 -19.30 -11.98
N LYS A 121 2.86 -18.10 -12.23
CA LYS A 121 2.68 -17.52 -13.57
C LYS A 121 3.68 -16.40 -13.88
N LEU A 122 4.54 -16.04 -12.94
CA LEU A 122 5.49 -14.94 -13.08
C LEU A 122 6.93 -15.48 -13.25
N PRO A 123 7.81 -14.78 -14.00
CA PRO A 123 9.20 -15.20 -14.14
C PRO A 123 9.95 -15.22 -12.81
N THR A 124 10.60 -16.36 -12.51
CA THR A 124 11.47 -16.57 -11.34
C THR A 124 12.97 -16.44 -11.66
N SER A 125 13.30 -16.06 -12.90
CA SER A 125 14.67 -15.80 -13.35
C SER A 125 14.87 -14.29 -13.56
N PRO A 126 15.99 -13.69 -13.12
CA PRO A 126 17.16 -14.32 -12.48
C PRO A 126 16.97 -14.70 -11.01
N THR A 127 15.95 -14.14 -10.35
CA THR A 127 15.55 -14.41 -8.96
C THR A 127 14.01 -14.40 -8.86
N PRO A 128 13.38 -14.97 -7.82
CA PRO A 128 11.96 -14.79 -7.55
C PRO A 128 11.58 -13.31 -7.33
N LEU A 129 10.28 -13.01 -7.24
CA LEU A 129 9.83 -11.68 -6.80
C LEU A 129 10.39 -11.37 -5.40
N PRO A 130 10.84 -10.13 -5.12
CA PRO A 130 11.30 -9.76 -3.79
C PRO A 130 10.26 -9.98 -2.69
N LEU A 131 10.71 -10.47 -1.53
CA LEU A 131 9.89 -10.64 -0.33
C LEU A 131 9.67 -9.30 0.37
N ILE A 132 8.44 -8.84 0.48
CA ILE A 132 8.11 -7.61 1.22
C ILE A 132 7.88 -7.95 2.70
N VAL A 133 8.65 -7.33 3.59
CA VAL A 133 8.64 -7.62 5.02
C VAL A 133 8.12 -6.41 5.81
N PHE A 134 7.04 -6.59 6.56
CA PHE A 134 6.43 -5.53 7.37
C PHE A 134 6.84 -5.65 8.84
N ILE A 135 7.37 -4.55 9.40
CA ILE A 135 7.94 -4.53 10.76
C ILE A 135 7.27 -3.43 11.58
N HIS A 136 6.54 -3.82 12.63
CA HIS A 136 5.72 -2.89 13.43
C HIS A 136 6.49 -2.17 14.53
N GLY A 137 5.91 -1.05 14.99
CA GLY A 137 6.48 -0.20 16.02
C GLY A 137 6.30 -0.69 17.46
N LEU A 138 6.82 0.09 18.40
CA LEU A 138 6.74 -0.15 19.84
C LEU A 138 5.27 -0.24 20.31
N GLY A 139 4.87 -1.42 20.79
CA GLY A 139 3.50 -1.66 21.26
C GLY A 139 2.44 -1.76 20.15
N GLY A 140 2.88 -1.83 18.88
CA GLY A 140 2.05 -2.13 17.72
C GLY A 140 1.81 -3.63 17.50
N SER A 141 1.33 -3.98 16.30
CA SER A 141 1.17 -5.35 15.83
C SER A 141 1.02 -5.38 14.29
N VAL A 142 1.10 -6.56 13.67
CA VAL A 142 0.85 -6.75 12.22
C VAL A 142 -0.54 -6.23 11.79
N ALA A 143 -1.52 -6.20 12.70
CA ALA A 143 -2.86 -5.66 12.42
C ALA A 143 -2.86 -4.19 11.98
N GLN A 144 -1.84 -3.41 12.37
CA GLN A 144 -1.68 -2.02 11.90
C GLN A 144 -1.33 -1.94 10.41
N PHE A 145 -0.68 -2.96 9.84
CA PHE A 145 -0.37 -3.02 8.41
C PHE A 145 -1.52 -3.56 7.55
N HIS A 146 -2.62 -4.02 8.14
CA HIS A 146 -3.70 -4.67 7.39
C HIS A 146 -4.18 -3.89 6.15
N PRO A 147 -4.40 -2.56 6.21
CA PRO A 147 -4.78 -1.79 5.02
C PRO A 147 -3.74 -1.88 3.88
N LEU A 148 -2.44 -1.80 4.19
CA LEU A 148 -1.38 -1.97 3.18
C LEU A 148 -1.31 -3.40 2.66
N LEU A 149 -1.43 -4.39 3.55
CA LEU A 149 -1.41 -5.81 3.19
C LEU A 149 -2.52 -6.15 2.19
N THR A 150 -3.72 -5.60 2.33
CA THR A 150 -4.81 -5.85 1.36
C THR A 150 -4.50 -5.39 -0.08
N SER A 151 -3.57 -4.46 -0.26
CA SER A 151 -3.08 -4.05 -1.59
C SER A 151 -1.84 -4.85 -1.99
N LEU A 152 -0.80 -4.87 -1.14
CA LEU A 152 0.54 -5.37 -1.46
C LEU A 152 0.66 -6.90 -1.59
N VAL A 153 -0.23 -7.71 -1.02
CA VAL A 153 -0.23 -9.17 -1.26
C VAL A 153 -0.50 -9.53 -2.73
N ASN A 154 -1.11 -8.62 -3.50
CA ASN A 154 -1.34 -8.78 -4.94
C ASN A 154 -0.18 -8.24 -5.79
N VAL A 155 0.95 -7.90 -5.16
CA VAL A 155 2.14 -7.32 -5.80
C VAL A 155 3.38 -8.16 -5.53
N ALA A 156 3.50 -8.76 -4.33
CA ALA A 156 4.64 -9.57 -3.95
C ALA A 156 4.27 -10.61 -2.87
N PRO A 157 5.09 -11.65 -2.64
CA PRO A 157 5.01 -12.38 -1.39
C PRO A 157 5.25 -11.42 -0.22
N CYS A 158 4.44 -11.55 0.83
CA CYS A 158 4.45 -10.67 1.99
C CYS A 158 4.68 -11.46 3.28
N LEU A 159 5.64 -11.01 4.10
CA LEU A 159 5.96 -11.55 5.43
C LEU A 159 5.76 -10.48 6.50
N ALA A 160 5.23 -10.83 7.66
CA ALA A 160 5.23 -9.97 8.84
C ALA A 160 5.22 -10.82 10.12
N ILE A 161 5.88 -10.36 11.19
CA ILE A 161 5.77 -11.00 12.50
C ILE A 161 5.24 -10.00 13.54
N ASP A 162 4.45 -10.50 14.50
CA ASP A 162 4.28 -9.80 15.76
C ASP A 162 5.52 -10.01 16.62
N LEU A 163 6.17 -8.93 17.03
CA LEU A 163 7.26 -8.98 18.01
C LEU A 163 6.78 -9.64 19.33
N PRO A 164 7.67 -10.21 20.15
CA PRO A 164 7.29 -11.03 21.30
C PRO A 164 6.33 -10.29 22.25
N GLY A 165 5.20 -10.92 22.58
CA GLY A 165 4.13 -10.35 23.41
C GLY A 165 3.32 -9.19 22.79
N CYS A 166 3.58 -8.81 21.54
CA CYS A 166 2.75 -7.90 20.76
C CYS A 166 1.66 -8.67 20.02
N GLY A 167 0.51 -8.01 19.76
CA GLY A 167 -0.64 -8.62 19.10
C GLY A 167 -1.02 -9.99 19.69
N CYS A 168 -0.86 -11.03 18.86
CA CYS A 168 -1.15 -12.42 19.21
C CYS A 168 0.09 -13.25 19.59
N SER A 169 1.32 -12.73 19.44
CA SER A 169 2.54 -13.43 19.89
C SER A 169 2.55 -13.67 21.40
N ALA A 170 3.12 -14.81 21.82
CA ALA A 170 3.33 -15.12 23.23
C ALA A 170 4.31 -14.10 23.87
N PHE A 171 4.07 -13.77 25.13
CA PHE A 171 4.96 -12.88 25.90
C PHE A 171 6.13 -13.68 26.50
N GLU A 172 6.87 -14.38 25.65
CA GLU A 172 7.95 -15.28 26.05
C GLU A 172 9.16 -15.17 25.10
N PRO A 173 10.40 -15.27 25.62
CA PRO A 173 10.74 -15.37 27.04
C PRO A 173 10.55 -14.02 27.75
N ALA A 174 10.34 -14.04 29.07
CA ALA A 174 10.07 -12.81 29.84
C ALA A 174 11.34 -12.01 30.20
N ASP A 175 12.52 -12.41 29.73
CA ASP A 175 13.80 -11.76 30.00
C ASP A 175 13.94 -10.41 29.32
N TRP A 176 14.47 -9.40 30.04
CA TRP A 176 14.70 -8.07 29.47
C TRP A 176 15.70 -8.07 28.32
N GLU A 177 16.60 -9.05 28.28
CA GLU A 177 17.59 -9.21 27.21
C GLU A 177 16.91 -9.51 25.86
N ALA A 178 15.85 -10.31 25.85
CA ALA A 178 15.15 -10.75 24.64
C ALA A 178 14.40 -9.61 23.89
N TYR A 179 14.30 -8.43 24.49
CA TYR A 179 13.65 -7.23 23.92
C TYR A 179 14.64 -6.09 23.62
N LYS A 180 15.95 -6.35 23.73
CA LYS A 180 16.98 -5.48 23.16
C LYS A 180 16.75 -5.33 21.66
N LEU A 181 17.00 -4.14 21.11
CA LEU A 181 16.66 -3.86 19.71
C LEU A 181 17.45 -4.75 18.73
N GLU A 182 18.67 -5.13 19.10
CA GLU A 182 19.53 -6.04 18.34
C GLU A 182 18.99 -7.48 18.34
N ASN A 183 18.45 -7.94 19.47
CA ASN A 183 17.83 -9.28 19.57
C ASN A 183 16.49 -9.34 18.83
N LEU A 184 15.70 -8.26 18.88
CA LEU A 184 14.48 -8.14 18.08
C LEU A 184 14.78 -8.07 16.58
N ALA A 185 15.88 -7.43 16.17
CA ALA A 185 16.33 -7.44 14.79
C ALA A 185 16.79 -8.85 14.35
N ALA A 186 17.60 -9.54 15.16
CA ALA A 186 18.00 -10.92 14.88
C ALA A 186 16.78 -11.88 14.78
N LEU A 187 15.75 -11.70 15.61
CA LEU A 187 14.48 -12.44 15.49
C LEU A 187 13.81 -12.21 14.13
N VAL A 188 13.69 -10.94 13.70
CA VAL A 188 13.13 -10.60 12.38
C VAL A 188 14.00 -11.18 11.25
N ALA A 189 15.33 -11.13 11.37
CA ALA A 189 16.24 -11.71 10.38
C ALA A 189 16.06 -13.24 10.25
N THR A 190 15.96 -13.98 11.36
CA THR A 190 15.67 -15.42 11.35
C THR A 190 14.29 -15.74 10.79
N ALA A 191 13.28 -14.88 11.00
CA ALA A 191 11.98 -15.03 10.35
C ALA A 191 12.07 -14.81 8.82
N ILE A 192 12.87 -13.85 8.38
CA ILE A 192 13.10 -13.60 6.95
C ILE A 192 13.86 -14.78 6.31
N ASP A 193 14.93 -15.27 6.93
CA ASP A 193 15.71 -16.42 6.44
C ASP A 193 14.87 -17.70 6.30
N ARG A 194 13.86 -17.91 7.16
CA ARG A 194 12.94 -19.06 7.08
C ARG A 194 11.99 -19.00 5.87
N TYR A 195 11.64 -17.80 5.42
CA TYR A 195 10.61 -17.57 4.40
C TYR A 195 11.15 -17.07 3.05
N ARG A 196 12.40 -16.60 3.01
CA ARG A 196 13.11 -16.23 1.78
C ARG A 196 13.59 -17.50 1.05
N GLU A 197 13.36 -17.56 -0.25
CA GLU A 197 13.90 -18.58 -1.14
C GLU A 197 15.41 -18.34 -1.38
N ASP A 198 16.23 -18.62 -0.36
CA ASP A 198 17.69 -18.38 -0.37
C ASP A 198 18.41 -19.15 -1.48
N SER A 199 18.01 -20.39 -1.74
CA SER A 199 18.55 -21.21 -2.84
C SER A 199 18.32 -20.62 -4.22
N LEU A 200 17.33 -19.73 -4.38
CA LEU A 200 17.04 -18.98 -5.60
C LEU A 200 17.50 -17.52 -5.51
N GLY A 201 18.23 -17.15 -4.46
CA GLY A 201 18.75 -15.80 -4.25
C GLY A 201 17.67 -14.72 -4.14
N GLN A 202 16.46 -15.06 -3.66
CA GLN A 202 15.37 -14.10 -3.51
C GLN A 202 15.81 -12.88 -2.69
N GLU A 203 15.43 -11.69 -3.14
CA GLU A 203 15.77 -10.41 -2.50
C GLU A 203 14.63 -9.95 -1.56
N VAL A 204 14.90 -8.95 -0.72
CA VAL A 204 14.02 -8.54 0.38
C VAL A 204 13.80 -7.02 0.36
N VAL A 205 12.56 -6.58 0.62
CA VAL A 205 12.23 -5.16 0.81
C VAL A 205 11.65 -4.96 2.21
N LEU A 206 12.20 -4.01 2.97
CA LEU A 206 11.80 -3.79 4.36
C LEU A 206 10.84 -2.60 4.46
N ILE A 207 9.68 -2.80 5.09
CA ILE A 207 8.68 -1.75 5.36
C ILE A 207 8.49 -1.62 6.87
N GLY A 208 9.12 -0.61 7.47
CA GLY A 208 9.06 -0.34 8.90
C GLY A 208 8.08 0.76 9.26
N HIS A 209 7.41 0.65 10.42
CA HIS A 209 6.65 1.75 11.04
C HIS A 209 7.21 2.10 12.41
N SER A 210 7.43 3.40 12.68
CA SER A 210 7.91 3.89 13.97
C SER A 210 9.22 3.19 14.39
N MET A 211 9.29 2.57 15.57
CA MET A 211 10.43 1.71 15.99
C MET A 211 10.75 0.58 14.99
N GLY A 212 9.78 0.12 14.21
CA GLY A 212 9.99 -0.85 13.14
C GLY A 212 10.93 -0.32 12.04
N CYS A 213 10.95 0.99 11.78
CA CYS A 213 11.94 1.61 10.89
C CYS A 213 13.36 1.39 11.43
N SER A 214 13.55 1.54 12.75
CA SER A 214 14.85 1.33 13.38
C SER A 214 15.33 -0.11 13.28
N LEU A 215 14.42 -1.08 13.38
CA LEU A 215 14.73 -2.48 13.08
C LEU A 215 15.09 -2.66 11.59
N SER A 216 14.33 -2.09 10.66
CA SER A 216 14.63 -2.14 9.22
C SER A 216 16.02 -1.58 8.88
N VAL A 217 16.39 -0.44 9.49
CA VAL A 217 17.71 0.21 9.30
C VAL A 217 18.83 -0.66 9.86
N LEU A 218 18.63 -1.29 11.02
CA LEU A 218 19.61 -2.24 11.55
C LEU A 218 19.80 -3.44 10.61
N LEU A 219 18.74 -3.98 10.03
CA LEU A 219 18.81 -5.11 9.09
C LEU A 219 19.44 -4.75 7.73
N ALA A 220 19.23 -3.52 7.26
CA ALA A 220 19.75 -3.04 5.98
C ALA A 220 21.19 -2.48 6.05
N SER A 221 21.68 -2.12 7.24
CA SER A 221 22.99 -1.46 7.40
C SER A 221 24.15 -2.47 7.35
N PRO A 222 25.19 -2.23 6.53
CA PRO A 222 26.37 -3.08 6.47
C PRO A 222 27.27 -2.95 7.72
N ASN A 223 27.17 -1.83 8.45
CA ASN A 223 28.06 -1.48 9.57
C ASN A 223 27.52 -1.95 10.94
N ASN A 224 26.60 -2.90 10.97
CA ASN A 224 25.92 -3.34 12.18
C ASN A 224 26.66 -4.53 12.83
N PRO A 225 26.84 -4.60 14.17
CA PRO A 225 27.29 -5.83 14.86
C PRO A 225 26.44 -7.09 14.55
N LEU A 226 25.21 -6.92 14.04
CA LEU A 226 24.43 -8.01 13.43
C LEU A 226 25.13 -8.70 12.25
N SER A 227 26.16 -8.13 11.61
CA SER A 227 26.83 -8.74 10.45
C SER A 227 27.44 -10.13 10.69
N THR A 228 27.64 -10.50 11.96
CA THR A 228 28.07 -11.84 12.39
C THR A 228 26.93 -12.86 12.40
N VAL A 229 25.69 -12.38 12.44
CA VAL A 229 24.43 -13.14 12.44
C VAL A 229 23.65 -12.76 11.18
N GLN A 230 23.87 -13.54 10.11
CA GLN A 230 23.15 -13.51 8.83
C GLN A 230 23.59 -12.40 7.85
N ASN A 231 23.92 -12.81 6.62
CA ASN A 231 24.34 -11.95 5.50
C ASN A 231 23.19 -11.09 4.91
N LEU A 232 22.08 -10.94 5.63
CA LEU A 232 20.79 -10.46 5.11
C LEU A 232 20.87 -9.07 4.45
N SER A 233 21.72 -8.17 4.96
CA SER A 233 21.89 -6.83 4.38
C SER A 233 22.32 -6.85 2.91
N LYS A 234 22.98 -7.91 2.44
CA LYS A 234 23.35 -8.12 1.03
C LYS A 234 22.16 -8.46 0.12
N HIS A 235 21.04 -8.87 0.70
CA HIS A 235 19.80 -9.24 0.02
C HIS A 235 18.70 -8.18 0.19
N VAL A 236 18.94 -7.10 0.97
CA VAL A 236 17.99 -6.00 1.08
C VAL A 236 18.10 -5.12 -0.17
N LEU A 237 17.03 -5.09 -0.95
CA LEU A 237 16.93 -4.33 -2.20
C LEU A 237 16.39 -2.90 -2.00
N GLY A 238 15.70 -2.65 -0.88
CA GLY A 238 15.12 -1.34 -0.58
C GLY A 238 14.50 -1.23 0.82
N LEU A 239 14.27 0.01 1.26
CA LEU A 239 13.70 0.30 2.58
C LEU A 239 12.61 1.39 2.51
N VAL A 240 11.47 1.13 3.12
CA VAL A 240 10.39 2.10 3.36
C VAL A 240 10.29 2.37 4.86
N ALA A 241 10.44 3.63 5.27
CA ALA A 241 10.38 4.05 6.66
C ALA A 241 9.18 4.97 6.89
N ILE A 242 8.22 4.50 7.69
CA ILE A 242 6.95 5.17 7.97
C ILE A 242 6.99 5.73 9.40
N CYS A 243 6.88 7.05 9.55
CA CYS A 243 7.06 7.78 10.81
C CYS A 243 8.40 7.46 11.53
N PRO A 244 9.57 7.51 10.84
CA PRO A 244 10.85 7.11 11.41
C PRO A 244 11.37 8.09 12.48
N ARG A 245 12.36 7.64 13.27
CA ARG A 245 13.14 8.48 14.18
C ARG A 245 14.60 8.56 13.69
N ALA A 246 15.15 9.76 13.68
CA ALA A 246 16.49 10.07 13.18
C ALA A 246 17.57 9.77 14.22
N ASP A 247 17.32 10.20 15.45
CA ASP A 247 18.32 10.25 16.53
C ASP A 247 17.98 9.29 17.69
N ALA A 248 19.02 8.61 18.18
CA ALA A 248 18.98 7.87 19.43
C ALA A 248 18.71 8.83 20.61
N PRO A 249 17.98 8.41 21.67
CA PRO A 249 17.73 9.27 22.83
C PRO A 249 19.02 9.73 23.50
N SER A 250 19.14 11.02 23.78
CA SER A 250 20.32 11.65 24.40
C SER A 250 20.64 11.08 25.79
N PRO A 251 21.86 11.26 26.34
CA PRO A 251 22.20 10.76 27.67
C PRO A 251 21.26 11.24 28.79
N ARG A 252 20.73 12.47 28.67
CA ARG A 252 19.74 13.05 29.59
C ARG A 252 18.39 12.33 29.47
N GLU A 253 17.89 12.16 28.25
CA GLU A 253 16.67 11.39 27.99
C GLU A 253 16.82 9.94 28.46
N VAL A 254 17.92 9.26 28.15
CA VAL A 254 18.19 7.89 28.62
C VAL A 254 18.14 7.79 30.14
N LYS A 255 18.74 8.73 30.88
CA LYS A 255 18.66 8.75 32.36
C LYS A 255 17.20 8.91 32.84
N ALA A 256 16.42 9.78 32.20
CA ALA A 256 15.02 10.00 32.54
C ALA A 256 14.12 8.80 32.19
N PHE A 257 14.24 8.24 30.99
CA PHE A 257 13.54 7.04 30.56
C PHE A 257 13.93 5.83 31.43
N LYS A 258 15.20 5.68 31.81
CA LYS A 258 15.63 4.63 32.76
C LYS A 258 14.94 4.79 34.12
N LYS A 259 14.80 6.00 34.66
CA LYS A 259 14.04 6.28 35.91
C LYS A 259 12.55 5.96 35.76
N LEU A 260 11.91 6.40 34.67
CA LEU A 260 10.49 6.13 34.36
C LEU A 260 10.22 4.62 34.22
N LEU A 261 11.08 3.90 33.51
CA LEU A 261 10.97 2.46 33.28
C LEU A 261 11.32 1.60 34.51
N SER A 262 11.84 2.20 35.59
CA SER A 262 12.06 1.54 36.88
C SER A 262 10.84 1.62 37.83
N ILE A 263 9.78 2.39 37.50
CA ILE A 263 8.57 2.48 38.34
C ILE A 263 7.91 1.10 38.50
N PRO A 264 7.43 0.69 39.69
CA PRO A 264 6.74 -0.59 39.89
C PRO A 264 5.56 -0.82 38.93
N GLY A 265 5.36 -2.07 38.52
CA GLY A 265 4.32 -2.48 37.56
C GLY A 265 2.90 -1.94 37.85
N PRO A 266 2.37 -2.12 39.08
CA PRO A 266 1.04 -1.63 39.45
C PRO A 266 0.89 -0.11 39.31
N ILE A 267 1.88 0.67 39.76
CA ILE A 267 1.88 2.14 39.67
C ILE A 267 1.91 2.59 38.20
N PHE A 268 2.73 1.94 37.38
CA PHE A 268 2.77 2.22 35.94
C PHE A 268 1.45 1.86 35.23
N ASN A 269 0.78 0.79 35.66
CA ASN A 269 -0.54 0.42 35.13
C ASN A 269 -1.63 1.44 35.52
N LEU A 270 -1.66 1.91 36.77
CA LEU A 270 -2.58 2.98 37.20
C LEU A 270 -2.37 4.25 36.38
N TRP A 271 -1.11 4.64 36.12
CA TRP A 271 -0.80 5.76 35.24
C TRP A 271 -1.29 5.54 33.79
N ARG A 272 -1.12 4.34 33.21
CA ARG A 272 -1.66 4.03 31.87
C ARG A 272 -3.19 4.02 31.83
N GLN A 273 -3.86 3.56 32.88
CA GLN A 273 -5.32 3.63 33.00
C GLN A 273 -5.79 5.09 33.03
N TRP A 274 -5.08 5.95 33.75
CA TRP A 274 -5.35 7.39 33.77
C TRP A 274 -5.10 8.08 32.41
N ASP A 275 -3.99 7.78 31.72
CA ASP A 275 -3.67 8.32 30.38
C ASP A 275 -4.71 7.90 29.31
N ARG A 276 -5.33 6.72 29.48
CA ARG A 276 -6.42 6.18 28.64
C ARG A 276 -7.82 6.70 29.00
N ARG A 277 -7.99 7.46 30.10
CA ARG A 277 -9.31 7.98 30.51
C ARG A 277 -9.87 8.91 29.43
N GLY A 278 -11.12 8.68 29.03
CA GLY A 278 -11.80 9.44 27.97
C GLY A 278 -11.95 8.69 26.63
N GLY A 279 -11.50 7.44 26.53
CA GLY A 279 -11.71 6.62 25.33
C GLY A 279 -11.07 7.24 24.09
N THR A 280 -11.87 7.44 23.03
CA THR A 280 -11.46 8.09 21.78
C THR A 280 -10.95 9.52 21.97
N GLU A 281 -11.40 10.20 23.02
CA GLU A 281 -11.01 11.56 23.37
C GLU A 281 -9.87 11.62 24.42
N SER A 282 -9.31 10.47 24.83
CA SER A 282 -8.23 10.39 25.82
C SER A 282 -6.92 10.99 25.33
N ALA A 283 -6.08 11.42 26.28
CA ALA A 283 -4.72 11.89 26.00
C ALA A 283 -3.88 10.79 25.30
N SER A 284 -4.09 9.52 25.67
CA SER A 284 -3.42 8.38 25.03
C SER A 284 -3.74 8.21 23.55
N VAL A 285 -4.93 8.62 23.11
CA VAL A 285 -5.38 8.52 21.71
C VAL A 285 -4.96 9.76 20.93
N LYS A 286 -5.33 10.95 21.42
CA LYS A 286 -5.02 12.25 20.78
C LYS A 286 -3.53 12.44 20.49
N ARG A 287 -2.65 11.90 21.35
CA ARG A 287 -1.20 11.92 21.17
C ARG A 287 -0.69 11.15 19.92
N PHE A 288 -1.44 10.16 19.45
CA PHE A 288 -1.10 9.35 18.26
C PHE A 288 -1.88 9.76 17.01
N VAL A 289 -3.19 9.98 17.15
CA VAL A 289 -4.07 10.27 16.00
C VAL A 289 -4.28 11.77 15.75
N GLY A 290 -3.97 12.63 16.74
CA GLY A 290 -4.34 14.05 16.73
C GLY A 290 -5.76 14.30 17.28
N PRO A 291 -6.07 15.53 17.74
CA PRO A 291 -7.41 15.86 18.26
C PRO A 291 -8.49 15.79 17.18
N ASN A 292 -8.15 16.14 15.94
CA ASN A 292 -9.06 16.29 14.81
C ASN A 292 -9.20 15.01 13.96
N ALA A 293 -8.70 13.87 14.45
CA ALA A 293 -8.84 12.60 13.76
C ALA A 293 -10.30 12.15 13.64
N GLU A 294 -10.58 11.42 12.58
CA GLU A 294 -11.85 10.72 12.39
C GLU A 294 -12.10 9.72 13.54
N GLU A 295 -13.36 9.61 13.97
CA GLU A 295 -13.79 8.74 15.06
C GLU A 295 -13.44 7.26 14.84
N GLY A 296 -13.49 6.78 13.59
CA GLY A 296 -13.03 5.42 13.24
C GLY A 296 -11.55 5.18 13.58
N VAL A 297 -10.69 6.15 13.27
CA VAL A 297 -9.24 6.10 13.57
C VAL A 297 -8.98 6.20 15.07
N LYS A 298 -9.73 7.06 15.78
CA LYS A 298 -9.67 7.15 17.24
C LYS A 298 -10.02 5.80 17.90
N ARG A 299 -11.06 5.11 17.43
CA ARG A 299 -11.45 3.77 17.93
C ARG A 299 -10.39 2.70 17.69
N LEU A 300 -9.76 2.70 16.51
CA LEU A 300 -8.61 1.81 16.25
C LEU A 300 -7.45 2.08 17.22
N GLN A 301 -7.14 3.35 17.50
CA GLN A 301 -6.11 3.70 18.48
C GLN A 301 -6.47 3.32 19.92
N VAL A 302 -7.74 3.42 20.34
CA VAL A 302 -8.20 2.89 21.64
C VAL A 302 -7.87 1.40 21.74
N ARG A 303 -8.28 0.61 20.73
CA ARG A 303 -8.02 -0.84 20.67
C ARG A 303 -6.53 -1.17 20.74
N PHE A 304 -5.69 -0.53 19.91
CA PHE A 304 -4.24 -0.75 19.95
C PHE A 304 -3.62 -0.32 21.29
N ASN A 305 -4.11 0.78 21.88
CA ASN A 305 -3.69 1.21 23.21
C ASN A 305 -4.00 0.14 24.27
N GLU A 306 -5.16 -0.51 24.22
CA GLU A 306 -5.59 -1.57 25.14
C GLU A 306 -4.80 -2.88 24.95
N GLN A 307 -4.61 -3.31 23.70
CA GLN A 307 -3.83 -4.49 23.32
C GLN A 307 -2.35 -4.40 23.74
N SER A 308 -1.81 -3.18 23.82
CA SER A 308 -0.43 -2.92 24.23
C SER A 308 -0.18 -3.33 25.71
N ARG A 309 0.42 -4.51 25.92
CA ARG A 309 0.75 -5.06 27.25
C ARG A 309 1.89 -4.27 27.92
N THR A 310 1.67 -3.78 29.15
CA THR A 310 2.68 -3.02 29.91
C THR A 310 4.04 -3.73 30.08
N PRO A 311 4.12 -5.01 30.47
CA PRO A 311 5.42 -5.67 30.68
C PRO A 311 6.23 -5.83 29.39
N VAL A 312 5.57 -5.95 28.23
CA VAL A 312 6.16 -5.99 26.89
C VAL A 312 6.65 -4.60 26.49
N TRP A 313 5.75 -3.61 26.51
CA TRP A 313 6.06 -2.23 26.14
C TRP A 313 7.26 -1.68 26.90
N ARG A 314 7.34 -1.94 28.22
CA ARG A 314 8.47 -1.50 29.06
C ARG A 314 9.79 -2.16 28.67
N ARG A 315 9.78 -3.43 28.29
CA ARG A 315 10.98 -4.18 27.89
C ARG A 315 11.51 -3.68 26.56
N MET A 316 10.66 -3.55 25.55
CA MET A 316 11.00 -2.95 24.26
C MET A 316 11.50 -1.51 24.43
N ALA A 317 10.77 -0.67 25.16
CA ALA A 317 11.16 0.72 25.44
C ALA A 317 12.49 0.83 26.21
N ARG A 318 12.86 -0.19 27.00
CA ARG A 318 14.18 -0.28 27.66
C ARG A 318 15.27 -0.75 26.71
N GLY A 319 14.96 -1.70 25.82
CA GLY A 319 15.85 -2.22 24.78
C GLY A 319 16.18 -1.22 23.67
N MET A 320 15.34 -0.21 23.48
CA MET A 320 15.58 0.94 22.60
C MET A 320 16.61 1.94 23.14
N LEU A 321 16.97 1.90 24.43
CA LEU A 321 17.84 2.91 25.04
C LEU A 321 19.33 2.56 24.86
N PRO A 322 20.15 3.43 24.23
CA PRO A 322 21.57 3.20 24.09
C PRO A 322 22.32 3.18 25.44
N GLN A 323 23.51 2.59 25.42
CA GLN A 323 24.51 2.76 26.45
C GLN A 323 25.57 3.74 25.95
N TYR A 324 25.79 4.83 26.67
CA TYR A 324 26.79 5.83 26.28
C TYR A 324 28.17 5.47 26.85
N SER A 325 29.18 5.47 25.99
CA SER A 325 30.59 5.33 26.38
C SER A 325 31.10 6.57 27.13
N LYS A 326 32.31 6.49 27.72
CA LYS A 326 32.99 7.67 28.28
C LYS A 326 33.30 8.75 27.23
N SER A 327 33.43 8.38 25.96
CA SER A 327 33.60 9.31 24.82
C SER A 327 32.28 9.88 24.29
N GLY A 328 31.13 9.53 24.87
CA GLY A 328 29.81 10.01 24.44
C GLY A 328 29.22 9.27 23.22
N GLN A 329 29.86 8.21 22.75
CA GLN A 329 29.35 7.37 21.66
C GLN A 329 28.21 6.48 22.16
N ALA A 330 27.16 6.32 21.34
CA ALA A 330 26.00 5.49 21.64
C ALA A 330 26.23 4.05 21.19
N ASN A 331 26.25 3.10 22.13
CA ASN A 331 26.37 1.67 21.87
C ASN A 331 25.01 0.98 22.05
N GLY A 332 24.51 0.40 20.96
CA GLY A 332 23.24 -0.32 20.91
C GLY A 332 21.99 0.56 21.06
N GLY A 333 20.82 -0.07 21.08
CA GLY A 333 19.53 0.62 21.09
C GLY A 333 19.18 1.26 19.75
N LEU A 334 18.42 2.36 19.76
CA LEU A 334 17.97 3.01 18.53
C LEU A 334 19.13 3.48 17.64
N PRO A 335 19.10 3.22 16.32
CA PRO A 335 20.10 3.69 15.38
C PRO A 335 20.09 5.22 15.28
N GLY A 336 21.26 5.79 15.00
CA GLY A 336 21.44 7.22 14.79
C GLY A 336 22.06 7.52 13.42
N ARG A 337 22.64 8.71 13.29
CA ARG A 337 23.29 9.21 12.07
C ARG A 337 24.20 8.18 11.39
N GLU A 338 25.08 7.52 12.13
CA GLU A 338 26.06 6.56 11.60
C GLU A 338 25.38 5.41 10.86
N THR A 339 24.36 4.78 11.47
CA THR A 339 23.64 3.64 10.89
C THR A 339 22.80 4.06 9.69
N TRP A 340 22.12 5.21 9.77
CA TRP A 340 21.34 5.77 8.66
C TRP A 340 22.23 6.12 7.47
N SER A 341 23.37 6.78 7.70
CA SER A 341 24.29 7.22 6.63
C SER A 341 25.03 6.06 5.96
N ALA A 342 25.04 4.87 6.56
CA ALA A 342 25.66 3.67 6.02
C ALA A 342 24.75 2.88 5.04
N LEU A 343 23.49 3.27 4.86
CA LEU A 343 22.57 2.61 3.94
C LEU A 343 22.92 2.92 2.48
N GLN A 344 22.98 1.88 1.64
CA GLN A 344 23.32 1.97 0.21
C GLN A 344 22.18 1.52 -0.71
N VAL A 345 20.98 1.32 -0.14
CA VAL A 345 19.76 0.90 -0.85
C VAL A 345 18.87 2.12 -1.11
N PRO A 346 17.97 2.11 -2.13
CA PRO A 346 16.97 3.14 -2.28
C PRO A 346 16.03 3.21 -1.07
N ILE A 347 15.64 4.42 -0.67
CA ILE A 347 14.88 4.66 0.56
C ILE A 347 13.66 5.56 0.28
N LEU A 348 12.49 5.17 0.80
CA LEU A 348 11.30 6.03 0.91
C LEU A 348 11.06 6.38 2.38
N LEU A 349 11.14 7.66 2.72
CA LEU A 349 10.79 8.20 4.04
C LEU A 349 9.40 8.86 3.99
N MET A 350 8.54 8.52 4.95
CA MET A 350 7.19 9.08 5.07
C MET A 350 6.90 9.52 6.52
N ALA A 351 6.22 10.66 6.68
CA ALA A 351 5.68 11.09 7.97
C ALA A 351 4.40 11.92 7.78
N GLY A 352 3.64 12.12 8.86
CA GLY A 352 2.48 13.00 8.89
C GLY A 352 2.85 14.36 9.46
N GLU A 353 2.29 15.43 8.91
CA GLU A 353 2.47 16.80 9.39
C GLU A 353 2.02 16.97 10.85
N SER A 354 0.98 16.24 11.27
CA SER A 354 0.43 16.21 12.63
C SER A 354 0.97 15.05 13.47
N ASP A 355 2.14 14.49 13.14
CA ASP A 355 2.80 13.48 13.97
C ASP A 355 3.52 14.13 15.17
N HIS A 356 3.03 13.88 16.39
CA HIS A 356 3.64 14.36 17.63
C HIS A 356 4.55 13.32 18.33
N ILE A 357 4.67 12.11 17.77
CA ILE A 357 5.52 11.02 18.29
C ILE A 357 6.87 11.01 17.58
N THR A 358 6.85 11.09 16.25
CA THR A 358 8.02 11.25 15.37
C THR A 358 7.70 12.33 14.33
N PRO A 359 7.88 13.61 14.68
CA PRO A 359 7.51 14.74 13.82
C PRO A 359 8.17 14.69 12.44
N ALA A 360 7.54 15.32 11.44
CA ALA A 360 8.02 15.40 10.06
C ALA A 360 9.50 15.83 9.94
N LEU A 361 10.00 16.67 10.87
CA LEU A 361 11.42 17.06 10.99
C LEU A 361 12.38 15.87 11.10
N GLU A 362 11.96 14.74 11.67
CA GLU A 362 12.79 13.52 11.73
C GLU A 362 13.08 12.96 10.33
N VAL A 363 12.13 13.03 9.40
CA VAL A 363 12.34 12.68 7.98
C VAL A 363 13.36 13.63 7.33
N GLU A 364 13.28 14.93 7.62
CA GLU A 364 14.22 15.91 7.09
C GLU A 364 15.65 15.70 7.61
N LYS A 365 15.79 15.37 8.90
CA LYS A 365 17.08 15.02 9.51
C LYS A 365 17.69 13.81 8.82
N ILE A 366 16.93 12.70 8.69
CA ILE A 366 17.41 11.47 8.05
C ILE A 366 17.81 11.75 6.59
N ALA A 367 16.99 12.51 5.85
CA ALA A 367 17.33 12.91 4.48
C ALA A 367 18.63 13.74 4.43
N GLY A 368 18.84 14.62 5.42
CA GLY A 368 20.09 15.37 5.58
C GLY A 368 21.30 14.53 6.05
N PHE A 369 21.09 13.30 6.55
CA PHE A 369 22.15 12.34 6.81
C PHE A 369 22.56 11.63 5.51
N LEU A 370 21.56 11.06 4.82
CA LEU A 370 21.71 10.33 3.55
C LEU A 370 22.28 11.22 2.43
N GLY A 371 21.72 12.42 2.22
CA GLY A 371 22.14 13.33 1.15
C GLY A 371 23.53 13.94 1.31
N LYS A 372 24.16 13.83 2.50
CA LYS A 372 25.55 14.24 2.73
C LYS A 372 26.55 13.11 2.49
N ALA A 373 26.16 11.85 2.72
CA ALA A 373 26.99 10.67 2.46
C ALA A 373 27.32 10.50 0.97
N SER A 374 26.46 11.02 0.07
CA SER A 374 26.66 10.98 -1.39
C SER A 374 27.71 11.98 -1.93
N ARG A 375 28.31 12.84 -1.09
CA ARG A 375 29.19 13.96 -1.53
C ARG A 375 30.69 13.76 -1.32
N THR A 376 31.15 12.57 -0.97
CA THR A 376 32.59 12.26 -0.77
C THR A 376 33.23 11.64 -2.02
N ASP A 377 33.64 12.47 -2.99
CA ASP A 377 35.06 12.75 -3.30
C ASP A 377 35.19 13.63 -4.58
N PRO A 378 35.76 14.86 -4.54
CA PRO A 378 35.75 15.76 -5.70
C PRO A 378 36.86 15.56 -6.76
N SER A 379 37.75 14.58 -6.63
CA SER A 379 39.07 14.60 -7.30
C SER A 379 39.24 13.75 -8.58
N GLU A 380 38.26 12.93 -8.99
CA GLU A 380 38.36 12.08 -10.20
C GLU A 380 37.12 12.13 -11.12
N ARG A 381 36.71 13.33 -11.54
CA ARG A 381 35.85 13.52 -12.73
C ARG A 381 36.20 14.78 -13.51
N MET A 382 37.31 14.72 -14.25
CA MET A 382 37.46 15.50 -15.47
C MET A 382 37.48 14.56 -16.67
N GLU A 383 36.98 15.08 -17.79
CA GLU A 383 36.83 14.46 -19.12
C GLU A 383 35.58 13.56 -19.32
N HIS A 384 35.00 13.73 -20.52
CA HIS A 384 33.72 13.18 -21.01
C HIS A 384 32.45 13.53 -20.22
N GLY A 385 32.04 14.81 -20.33
CA GLY A 385 30.65 15.18 -20.14
C GLY A 385 29.83 14.96 -21.41
N GLU A 386 28.81 14.10 -21.34
CA GLU A 386 27.68 14.09 -22.27
C GLU A 386 26.41 14.58 -21.54
N PRO A 387 25.56 15.39 -22.18
CA PRO A 387 24.36 15.94 -21.53
C PRO A 387 23.29 14.87 -21.36
N ILE A 388 22.67 14.84 -20.17
CA ILE A 388 21.48 14.03 -19.89
C ILE A 388 20.32 14.62 -20.69
N VAL A 389 19.87 13.90 -21.72
CA VAL A 389 18.64 14.25 -22.46
C VAL A 389 17.40 13.96 -21.63
N ASP A 390 16.55 14.99 -21.53
CA ASP A 390 15.26 14.93 -20.86
C ASP A 390 14.28 14.03 -21.61
N ALA A 391 13.46 13.27 -20.88
CA ALA A 391 12.57 12.25 -21.45
C ALA A 391 11.24 12.85 -21.95
N ALA A 392 11.32 13.93 -22.74
CA ALA A 392 10.15 14.63 -23.30
C ALA A 392 10.51 15.44 -24.58
N ALA A 393 10.68 14.78 -25.72
CA ALA A 393 10.73 15.43 -27.04
C ALA A 393 10.19 14.50 -28.15
N PRO A 394 9.48 15.02 -29.18
CA PRO A 394 8.87 14.22 -30.23
C PRO A 394 9.88 13.77 -31.30
N ILE A 395 9.56 12.66 -31.98
CA ILE A 395 10.33 12.16 -33.12
C ILE A 395 9.91 12.94 -34.38
N ASP A 396 10.88 13.61 -35.02
CA ASP A 396 10.73 14.28 -36.31
C ASP A 396 10.63 13.24 -37.44
N SER A 397 9.59 13.34 -38.28
CA SER A 397 9.19 12.34 -39.27
C SER A 397 9.78 12.56 -40.68
N SER A 398 10.92 13.26 -40.78
CA SER A 398 11.44 13.79 -42.05
C SER A 398 12.68 13.09 -42.65
N ILE A 399 13.02 11.86 -42.22
CA ILE A 399 14.13 11.07 -42.80
C ILE A 399 13.65 9.71 -43.35
N ILE A 400 12.80 9.77 -44.38
CA ILE A 400 12.55 8.65 -45.30
C ILE A 400 12.70 9.15 -46.74
N ASP A 401 13.93 9.47 -47.15
CA ASP A 401 14.33 9.32 -48.55
C ASP A 401 15.85 9.12 -48.69
N SER A 402 16.26 8.58 -49.83
CA SER A 402 17.63 8.26 -50.26
C SER A 402 18.32 7.07 -49.56
N LYS A 403 18.14 5.87 -50.14
CA LYS A 403 19.26 4.97 -50.55
C LYS A 403 18.79 3.75 -51.37
N LEU A 404 18.25 4.01 -52.55
CA LEU A 404 18.21 3.03 -53.64
C LEU A 404 19.36 3.29 -54.63
N ARG A 405 20.44 2.50 -54.55
CA ARG A 405 21.17 1.91 -55.70
C ARG A 405 22.39 1.09 -55.26
N PRO A 406 22.74 0.00 -55.99
CA PRO A 406 23.78 -0.94 -55.58
C PRO A 406 25.17 -0.56 -56.10
N LYS A 407 26.22 -1.05 -55.44
CA LYS A 407 27.54 -1.25 -56.04
C LYS A 407 28.06 -2.65 -55.75
N SER A 408 28.73 -3.21 -56.74
CA SER A 408 29.07 -4.63 -56.89
C SER A 408 30.46 -4.98 -56.35
N ASN A 409 30.70 -6.31 -56.27
CA ASN A 409 31.97 -7.04 -56.34
C ASN A 409 32.43 -7.75 -55.05
N VAL A 410 32.14 -9.06 -54.94
CA VAL A 410 33.12 -10.08 -54.48
C VAL A 410 32.90 -11.36 -55.32
N THR A 411 33.96 -12.16 -55.47
CA THR A 411 34.17 -13.20 -56.50
C THR A 411 33.77 -14.64 -56.14
N LYS A 412 33.42 -15.40 -57.19
CA LYS A 412 33.21 -16.85 -57.36
C LYS A 412 33.94 -17.85 -56.42
N ARG A 413 33.20 -18.88 -55.98
CA ARG A 413 33.36 -20.35 -56.24
C ARG A 413 32.18 -21.08 -55.53
N ALA A 414 31.30 -21.84 -56.21
CA ALA A 414 31.45 -23.26 -56.62
C ALA A 414 31.84 -24.17 -55.43
N ASP A 415 31.18 -25.28 -55.08
CA ASP A 415 29.94 -25.95 -55.54
C ASP A 415 29.58 -27.08 -54.50
N SER A 416 28.49 -27.87 -54.49
CA SER A 416 27.31 -28.09 -55.38
C SER A 416 26.19 -28.86 -54.64
N GLY A 417 24.92 -28.70 -55.04
CA GLY A 417 23.87 -29.75 -55.02
C GLY A 417 23.10 -30.09 -53.73
N ALA A 418 21.87 -29.56 -53.57
CA ALA A 418 20.71 -30.24 -52.96
C ALA A 418 19.38 -29.54 -53.37
N SER A 419 18.25 -30.26 -53.27
CA SER A 419 16.97 -29.90 -53.90
C SER A 419 16.25 -28.67 -53.33
N VAL A 420 15.51 -27.99 -54.20
CA VAL A 420 14.49 -26.98 -53.87
C VAL A 420 13.24 -27.64 -53.28
N THR A 421 12.76 -27.11 -52.14
CA THR A 421 11.32 -27.00 -51.85
C THR A 421 11.05 -25.72 -51.04
N THR A 422 10.32 -24.79 -51.63
CA THR A 422 9.63 -23.64 -50.98
C THR A 422 8.55 -24.16 -50.01
N THR A 423 8.06 -23.54 -48.94
CA THR A 423 7.86 -22.15 -48.43
C THR A 423 7.83 -22.26 -46.88
N GLY A 424 8.13 -21.29 -46.01
CA GLY A 424 7.94 -19.84 -46.07
C GLY A 424 6.98 -19.40 -44.95
N GLN A 425 7.51 -18.88 -43.83
CA GLN A 425 6.79 -18.08 -42.82
C GLN A 425 7.78 -17.51 -41.78
N ASP A 426 8.38 -16.35 -42.08
CA ASP A 426 9.12 -15.58 -41.07
C ASP A 426 8.12 -14.91 -40.12
N GLN A 427 8.02 -15.43 -38.89
CA GLN A 427 7.34 -14.71 -37.81
C GLN A 427 8.25 -13.62 -37.27
N LEU A 428 7.83 -12.36 -37.43
CA LEU A 428 8.38 -11.23 -36.69
C LEU A 428 8.06 -11.40 -35.20
N PHE A 429 8.96 -12.06 -34.47
CA PHE A 429 8.91 -12.12 -33.01
C PHE A 429 9.27 -10.74 -32.44
N GLU A 430 8.30 -10.08 -31.79
CA GLU A 430 8.59 -8.94 -30.92
C GLU A 430 9.56 -9.36 -29.80
N GLU A 431 10.67 -8.63 -29.66
CA GLU A 431 11.63 -8.87 -28.58
C GLU A 431 10.98 -8.58 -27.22
N ARG A 432 10.76 -9.63 -26.43
CA ARG A 432 10.38 -9.48 -25.02
C ARG A 432 11.48 -8.70 -24.27
N PRO A 433 11.14 -7.73 -23.40
CA PRO A 433 12.12 -6.86 -22.76
C PRO A 433 13.14 -7.68 -21.96
N THR A 434 14.40 -7.65 -22.38
CA THR A 434 15.47 -8.43 -21.76
C THR A 434 15.81 -7.86 -20.38
N LEU A 435 15.77 -8.72 -19.35
CA LEU A 435 15.92 -8.34 -17.95
C LEU A 435 17.40 -8.03 -17.59
N LYS A 436 17.95 -6.94 -18.12
CA LYS A 436 19.34 -6.51 -17.85
C LYS A 436 19.46 -5.95 -16.42
N ARG A 437 20.14 -6.71 -15.56
CA ARG A 437 20.42 -6.37 -14.15
C ARG A 437 21.21 -5.06 -14.02
N ARG A 438 20.55 -3.94 -13.67
CA ARG A 438 21.19 -2.66 -13.34
C ARG A 438 21.96 -2.74 -12.01
N LYS A 439 23.19 -3.26 -12.04
CA LYS A 439 24.16 -3.17 -10.93
C LYS A 439 24.75 -1.76 -10.80
N THR A 440 23.92 -0.75 -10.56
CA THR A 440 24.27 0.61 -10.09
C THR A 440 22.99 1.39 -9.79
N HIS A 441 22.34 1.10 -8.67
CA HIS A 441 21.40 2.07 -8.10
C HIS A 441 22.22 3.11 -7.34
N ALA A 442 22.35 4.31 -7.90
CA ALA A 442 22.49 5.48 -7.03
C ALA A 442 21.29 5.44 -6.08
N ALA A 443 21.54 5.44 -4.77
CA ALA A 443 20.57 5.08 -3.75
C ALA A 443 19.43 6.11 -3.65
N ALA A 444 18.43 5.97 -4.53
CA ALA A 444 17.39 6.96 -4.74
C ALA A 444 16.63 7.23 -3.44
N LEU A 445 16.71 8.47 -2.96
CA LEU A 445 16.04 8.92 -1.77
C LEU A 445 14.75 9.66 -2.14
N LYS A 446 13.63 9.15 -1.65
CA LYS A 446 12.31 9.79 -1.72
C LYS A 446 11.85 10.19 -0.33
N THR A 447 11.28 11.39 -0.22
CA THR A 447 10.65 11.86 1.03
C THR A 447 9.27 12.43 0.75
N THR A 448 8.28 12.01 1.53
CA THR A 448 6.90 12.49 1.43
C THR A 448 6.35 12.85 2.80
N ILE A 449 5.85 14.07 2.96
CA ILE A 449 5.09 14.48 4.15
C ILE A 449 3.61 14.52 3.77
N LEU A 450 2.80 13.72 4.47
CA LEU A 450 1.35 13.73 4.31
C LEU A 450 0.78 14.91 5.14
N PRO A 451 -0.12 15.71 4.56
CA PRO A 451 -0.62 16.93 5.18
C PRO A 451 -1.57 16.61 6.36
N SER A 452 -1.77 17.61 7.22
CA SER A 452 -2.73 17.56 8.31
C SER A 452 -4.13 17.15 7.80
N PRO A 453 -4.84 16.21 8.46
CA PRO A 453 -4.60 15.70 9.81
C PRO A 453 -3.72 14.43 9.89
N ALA A 454 -2.93 14.08 8.87
CA ALA A 454 -2.07 12.90 8.92
C ALA A 454 -1.09 12.94 10.10
N SER A 455 -1.08 11.87 10.91
CA SER A 455 -0.34 11.76 12.16
C SER A 455 0.44 10.43 12.24
N HIS A 456 0.95 10.05 13.42
CA HIS A 456 1.61 8.75 13.65
C HIS A 456 0.76 7.52 13.24
N ALA A 457 -0.56 7.70 13.17
CA ALA A 457 -1.53 6.68 12.80
C ALA A 457 -1.75 6.52 11.28
N LEU A 458 -1.03 7.29 10.45
CA LEU A 458 -1.27 7.36 8.99
C LEU A 458 -1.28 6.01 8.28
N LEU A 459 -0.55 5.02 8.80
CA LEU A 459 -0.49 3.65 8.29
C LEU A 459 -1.86 2.95 8.24
N TYR A 460 -2.73 3.21 9.21
CA TYR A 460 -4.05 2.54 9.36
C TYR A 460 -5.24 3.50 9.41
N ALA A 461 -5.01 4.81 9.29
CA ALA A 461 -6.09 5.76 9.07
C ALA A 461 -6.64 5.62 7.64
N PRO A 462 -7.96 5.40 7.41
CA PRO A 462 -8.51 5.15 6.08
C PRO A 462 -8.19 6.25 5.06
N SER A 463 -8.19 7.52 5.50
CA SER A 463 -7.87 8.70 4.70
C SER A 463 -6.43 8.74 4.15
N THR A 464 -5.49 8.00 4.74
CA THR A 464 -4.07 8.02 4.35
C THR A 464 -3.52 6.66 3.94
N ALA A 465 -4.09 5.56 4.44
CA ALA A 465 -3.63 4.20 4.14
C ALA A 465 -3.59 3.89 2.63
N ARG A 466 -4.59 4.35 1.87
CA ARG A 466 -4.66 4.20 0.40
C ARG A 466 -3.57 5.00 -0.32
N ILE A 467 -3.32 6.23 0.14
CA ILE A 467 -2.25 7.10 -0.37
C ILE A 467 -0.89 6.45 -0.14
N ILE A 468 -0.66 5.92 1.07
CA ILE A 468 0.59 5.22 1.42
C ILE A 468 0.77 3.96 0.58
N ALA A 469 -0.28 3.16 0.39
CA ALA A 469 -0.23 1.98 -0.48
C ALA A 469 0.18 2.34 -1.91
N GLY A 470 -0.38 3.40 -2.49
CA GLY A 470 -0.02 3.87 -3.83
C GLY A 470 1.39 4.46 -3.92
N LEU A 471 1.82 5.24 -2.92
CA LEU A 471 3.19 5.77 -2.82
C LEU A 471 4.23 4.64 -2.71
N ILE A 472 3.94 3.61 -1.91
CA ILE A 472 4.80 2.43 -1.79
C ILE A 472 4.84 1.66 -3.11
N GLN A 473 3.71 1.32 -3.71
CA GLN A 473 3.67 0.62 -5.01
C GLN A 473 4.45 1.40 -6.11
N THR A 474 4.31 2.72 -6.15
CA THR A 474 5.06 3.59 -7.07
C THR A 474 6.57 3.51 -6.81
N PHE A 475 7.00 3.61 -5.54
CA PHE A 475 8.41 3.52 -5.18
C PHE A 475 9.00 2.13 -5.46
N LEU A 476 8.27 1.05 -5.12
CA LEU A 476 8.68 -0.33 -5.40
C LEU A 476 8.90 -0.54 -6.91
N SER A 477 7.92 -0.20 -7.73
CA SER A 477 8.00 -0.39 -9.19
C SER A 477 9.00 0.55 -9.90
N SER A 478 9.20 1.77 -9.39
CA SER A 478 10.04 2.78 -10.07
C SER A 478 11.51 2.78 -9.62
N HIS A 479 11.79 2.32 -8.39
CA HIS A 479 13.11 2.47 -7.78
C HIS A 479 13.71 1.19 -7.19
N ILE A 480 12.90 0.16 -6.91
CA ILE A 480 13.34 -1.11 -6.32
C ILE A 480 13.42 -2.20 -7.39
N ASP A 481 12.28 -2.63 -7.93
CA ASP A 481 12.21 -3.67 -8.94
C ASP A 481 10.97 -3.44 -9.85
N PRO A 482 11.14 -3.24 -11.17
CA PRO A 482 10.01 -3.03 -12.09
C PRO A 482 9.02 -4.19 -12.11
N ARG A 483 9.43 -5.40 -11.69
CA ARG A 483 8.55 -6.57 -11.56
C ARG A 483 7.51 -6.42 -10.44
N LEU A 484 7.71 -5.47 -9.52
CA LEU A 484 6.74 -5.06 -8.52
C LEU A 484 5.70 -4.06 -9.08
N SER A 485 5.73 -3.75 -10.39
CA SER A 485 4.61 -3.13 -11.07
C SER A 485 3.54 -4.17 -11.38
N LEU A 486 2.33 -3.99 -10.86
CA LEU A 486 1.19 -4.82 -11.23
C LEU A 486 0.89 -4.75 -12.74
N GLY A 487 1.21 -3.63 -13.40
CA GLY A 487 1.12 -3.53 -14.87
C GLY A 487 2.10 -4.45 -15.59
N TRP A 488 3.36 -4.54 -15.10
CA TRP A 488 4.36 -5.46 -15.61
C TRP A 488 3.93 -6.92 -15.40
N GLN A 489 3.50 -7.28 -14.18
CA GLN A 489 3.03 -8.64 -13.89
C GLN A 489 1.85 -9.04 -14.76
N LEU A 490 0.92 -8.12 -14.98
CA LEU A 490 -0.24 -8.35 -15.83
C LEU A 490 0.11 -8.53 -17.32
N GLN A 491 1.35 -8.29 -17.77
CA GLN A 491 1.80 -8.71 -19.10
C GLN A 491 2.01 -10.24 -19.16
N TYR A 492 2.53 -10.86 -18.10
CA TYR A 492 2.76 -12.32 -18.01
C TYR A 492 1.49 -13.09 -17.66
N LEU A 493 0.63 -12.51 -16.84
CA LEU A 493 -0.71 -13.02 -16.56
C LEU A 493 -1.64 -12.90 -17.79
N THR A 494 -1.25 -12.01 -18.71
CA THR A 494 -1.64 -11.80 -20.12
C THR A 494 -1.54 -12.97 -21.08
N THR A 495 -1.66 -14.24 -20.67
CA THR A 495 -1.85 -15.32 -21.65
C THR A 495 -3.27 -15.23 -22.22
N GLU A 496 -3.39 -14.80 -23.47
CA GLU A 496 -4.65 -14.82 -24.21
C GLU A 496 -5.21 -16.25 -24.31
N GLY A 497 -6.54 -16.36 -24.43
CA GLY A 497 -7.21 -17.66 -24.54
C GLY A 497 -8.13 -18.02 -23.37
N LYS A 498 -8.96 -17.09 -22.88
CA LYS A 498 -10.26 -17.42 -22.27
C LYS A 498 -11.22 -16.22 -22.28
N TRP A 499 -12.06 -16.17 -23.32
CA TRP A 499 -13.35 -15.50 -23.24
C TRP A 499 -14.22 -16.26 -22.24
N ASP A 500 -14.54 -15.67 -21.08
CA ASP A 500 -15.59 -16.20 -20.18
C ASP A 500 -16.65 -15.13 -19.96
N VAL A 501 -17.83 -15.37 -20.53
CA VAL A 501 -19.00 -14.50 -20.46
C VAL A 501 -19.67 -14.70 -19.10
N LYS A 502 -19.14 -14.03 -18.07
CA LYS A 502 -19.78 -13.98 -16.74
C LYS A 502 -19.97 -12.56 -16.25
N ASN A 503 -21.12 -12.01 -16.62
CA ASN A 503 -22.13 -11.43 -15.72
C ASN A 503 -23.09 -10.53 -16.51
N LEU A 504 -24.02 -11.12 -17.27
CA LEU A 504 -25.12 -10.39 -17.92
C LEU A 504 -26.26 -10.09 -16.93
N VAL A 505 -26.46 -10.96 -15.92
CA VAL A 505 -27.57 -10.89 -14.95
C VAL A 505 -27.40 -9.79 -13.89
N LYS A 506 -26.19 -9.21 -13.73
CA LYS A 506 -25.92 -8.13 -12.76
C LYS A 506 -26.16 -6.70 -13.29
N TRP A 507 -26.77 -6.56 -14.47
CA TRP A 507 -26.92 -5.29 -15.18
C TRP A 507 -28.31 -4.64 -15.08
N GLN A 508 -29.31 -5.34 -14.53
CA GLN A 508 -30.73 -4.92 -14.64
C GLN A 508 -31.34 -4.35 -13.35
N SER A 509 -30.56 -4.18 -12.27
CA SER A 509 -31.08 -3.68 -10.99
C SER A 509 -30.54 -2.30 -10.62
N GLU A 510 -31.46 -1.32 -10.69
CA GLU A 510 -31.63 -0.18 -9.77
C GLU A 510 -30.74 1.07 -9.93
N THR A 511 -31.39 2.14 -10.38
CA THR A 511 -30.95 3.54 -10.25
C THR A 511 -31.70 4.25 -9.13
N GLY A 512 -31.03 4.50 -8.01
CA GLY A 512 -31.37 5.57 -7.06
C GLY A 512 -30.32 6.67 -7.15
N ARG A 513 -30.70 7.95 -7.14
CA ARG A 513 -29.79 9.08 -7.42
C ARG A 513 -29.93 10.18 -6.37
N THR A 514 -28.82 10.86 -6.07
CA THR A 514 -28.82 12.15 -5.38
C THR A 514 -28.02 13.17 -6.20
N ARG A 515 -28.48 14.42 -6.19
CA ARG A 515 -27.90 15.63 -6.79
C ARG A 515 -28.22 15.92 -8.27
N ASN A 516 -28.53 17.21 -8.50
CA ASN A 516 -29.24 17.74 -9.66
C ASN A 516 -28.31 18.09 -10.85
N GLN A 517 -27.43 17.18 -11.27
CA GLN A 517 -26.60 17.38 -12.47
C GLN A 517 -26.81 16.25 -13.49
N PRO A 518 -26.97 16.58 -14.78
CA PRO A 518 -27.14 15.57 -15.84
C PRO A 518 -25.85 14.75 -16.01
N PRO A 519 -25.96 13.49 -16.45
CA PRO A 519 -24.79 12.65 -16.69
C PRO A 519 -23.98 13.18 -17.89
N VAL A 520 -22.67 13.39 -17.74
CA VAL A 520 -21.78 13.72 -18.88
C VAL A 520 -21.38 12.46 -19.67
N PHE A 521 -21.36 11.30 -19.01
CA PHE A 521 -20.77 10.08 -19.53
C PHE A 521 -21.68 8.86 -19.43
N ARG A 522 -21.41 7.87 -20.28
CA ARG A 522 -21.87 6.49 -20.11
C ARG A 522 -20.69 5.50 -20.23
N ALA A 523 -20.32 4.88 -19.12
CA ALA A 523 -19.28 3.87 -19.09
C ALA A 523 -19.78 2.55 -19.69
N MET A 524 -19.10 2.04 -20.72
CA MET A 524 -19.52 0.83 -21.45
C MET A 524 -18.37 -0.15 -21.72
N LYS A 525 -18.72 -1.40 -22.06
CA LYS A 525 -17.76 -2.38 -22.60
C LYS A 525 -17.56 -2.12 -24.10
N THR A 526 -16.46 -2.58 -24.69
CA THR A 526 -16.28 -2.55 -26.16
C THR A 526 -17.46 -3.22 -26.85
N LEU A 527 -17.87 -2.64 -27.99
CA LEU A 527 -18.77 -3.29 -28.94
C LEU A 527 -18.04 -4.46 -29.63
N ARG A 528 -18.79 -5.31 -30.31
CA ARG A 528 -18.29 -6.44 -31.12
C ARG A 528 -19.15 -6.58 -32.36
N GLU A 529 -18.54 -6.72 -33.55
CA GLU A 529 -19.28 -6.72 -34.82
C GLU A 529 -20.41 -7.76 -34.88
N VAL A 530 -20.13 -8.96 -34.36
CA VAL A 530 -21.00 -10.15 -34.44
C VAL A 530 -21.65 -10.51 -33.09
N ASP A 531 -22.04 -9.50 -32.30
CA ASP A 531 -22.68 -9.70 -30.99
C ASP A 531 -24.17 -9.33 -31.06
N ASP A 532 -25.02 -10.31 -30.75
CA ASP A 532 -26.48 -10.25 -30.92
C ASP A 532 -27.18 -9.22 -30.01
N VAL A 533 -26.44 -8.54 -29.12
CA VAL A 533 -26.97 -7.54 -28.18
C VAL A 533 -26.11 -6.28 -28.12
N HIS A 534 -24.80 -6.38 -28.36
CA HIS A 534 -23.84 -5.27 -28.18
C HIS A 534 -22.91 -5.10 -29.39
N SER A 535 -23.50 -5.12 -30.58
CA SER A 535 -22.89 -4.75 -31.87
C SER A 535 -23.18 -3.30 -32.26
N PRO A 536 -22.40 -2.69 -33.19
CA PRO A 536 -22.60 -1.28 -33.58
C PRO A 536 -23.99 -0.98 -34.10
N ALA A 537 -24.59 -1.87 -34.90
CA ALA A 537 -25.93 -1.69 -35.47
C ALA A 537 -27.01 -1.60 -34.37
N ILE A 538 -27.05 -2.59 -33.47
CA ILE A 538 -28.00 -2.63 -32.34
C ILE A 538 -27.73 -1.46 -31.38
N PHE A 539 -26.46 -1.10 -31.16
CA PHE A 539 -26.09 0.02 -30.32
C PHE A 539 -26.58 1.36 -30.89
N VAL A 540 -26.43 1.59 -32.19
CA VAL A 540 -26.97 2.78 -32.86
C VAL A 540 -28.49 2.82 -32.73
N GLU A 541 -29.19 1.70 -32.98
CA GLU A 541 -30.65 1.62 -32.88
C GLU A 541 -31.17 2.04 -31.50
N HIS A 542 -30.49 1.64 -30.42
CA HIS A 542 -30.90 1.91 -29.04
C HIS A 542 -30.36 3.23 -28.46
N TRP A 543 -29.21 3.71 -28.93
CA TRP A 543 -28.48 4.84 -28.30
C TRP A 543 -28.36 6.09 -29.17
N ARG A 544 -28.75 6.06 -30.45
CA ARG A 544 -28.79 7.26 -31.29
C ARG A 544 -29.62 8.37 -30.61
N GLY A 545 -29.09 9.59 -30.58
CA GLY A 545 -29.69 10.73 -29.89
C GLY A 545 -29.37 10.80 -28.40
N LYS A 546 -29.23 9.67 -27.69
CA LYS A 546 -28.83 9.62 -26.27
C LYS A 546 -27.31 9.59 -26.08
N ILE A 547 -26.57 9.01 -27.02
CA ILE A 547 -25.10 9.03 -27.08
C ILE A 547 -24.70 9.73 -28.37
N GLN A 548 -23.90 10.79 -28.27
CA GLN A 548 -23.45 11.59 -29.41
C GLN A 548 -22.04 11.22 -29.88
N ALA A 549 -21.18 10.76 -28.98
CA ALA A 549 -19.83 10.30 -29.29
C ALA A 549 -19.43 9.10 -28.42
N VAL A 550 -18.58 8.24 -28.97
CA VAL A 550 -17.94 7.11 -28.28
C VAL A 550 -16.43 7.32 -28.29
N VAL A 551 -15.84 7.40 -27.10
CA VAL A 551 -14.38 7.46 -26.90
C VAL A 551 -13.87 6.08 -26.53
N ASP A 552 -13.12 5.47 -27.44
CA ASP A 552 -12.45 4.19 -27.26
C ASP A 552 -11.05 4.43 -26.68
N ILE A 553 -10.90 4.17 -25.39
CA ILE A 553 -9.65 4.30 -24.65
C ILE A 553 -8.76 3.04 -24.69
N SER A 554 -9.08 2.04 -25.52
CA SER A 554 -8.26 0.82 -25.68
C SER A 554 -7.06 1.04 -26.59
N HIS A 555 -6.01 0.22 -26.44
CA HIS A 555 -4.77 0.34 -27.23
C HIS A 555 -4.92 -0.29 -28.63
N GLU A 556 -5.33 -1.55 -28.67
CA GLU A 556 -5.60 -2.30 -29.90
C GLU A 556 -6.74 -1.68 -30.72
N SER A 557 -6.80 -2.00 -32.02
CA SER A 557 -7.95 -1.64 -32.86
C SER A 557 -9.24 -2.25 -32.30
N PRO A 558 -10.39 -1.57 -32.41
CA PRO A 558 -11.67 -2.10 -31.95
C PRO A 558 -12.04 -3.40 -32.68
N VAL A 559 -12.72 -4.31 -31.98
CA VAL A 559 -13.24 -5.58 -32.53
C VAL A 559 -14.61 -5.41 -33.22
N TYR A 560 -14.82 -4.23 -33.80
CA TYR A 560 -16.02 -3.76 -34.49
C TYR A 560 -15.64 -2.62 -35.45
N ASP A 561 -16.41 -2.40 -36.51
CA ASP A 561 -16.20 -1.28 -37.45
C ASP A 561 -16.73 0.04 -36.85
N PRO A 562 -15.87 1.04 -36.57
CA PRO A 562 -16.31 2.34 -36.09
C PRO A 562 -17.26 3.07 -37.05
N GLN A 563 -17.14 2.82 -38.36
CA GLN A 563 -18.02 3.48 -39.34
C GLN A 563 -19.49 3.09 -39.14
N GLY A 564 -19.77 1.93 -38.52
CA GLY A 564 -21.13 1.55 -38.14
C GLY A 564 -21.77 2.53 -37.16
N LEU A 565 -20.99 3.08 -36.22
CA LEU A 565 -21.43 4.12 -35.29
C LEU A 565 -21.61 5.46 -36.01
N GLU A 566 -20.64 5.84 -36.85
CA GLU A 566 -20.63 7.14 -37.53
C GLU A 566 -21.79 7.27 -38.53
N LYS A 567 -22.07 6.22 -39.31
CA LYS A 567 -23.25 6.11 -40.18
C LYS A 567 -24.56 6.19 -39.38
N GLY A 568 -24.53 5.78 -38.11
CA GLY A 568 -25.63 5.90 -37.16
C GLY A 568 -25.81 7.29 -36.52
N GLY A 569 -24.89 8.24 -36.79
CA GLY A 569 -24.87 9.55 -36.16
C GLY A 569 -24.20 9.61 -34.79
N ILE A 570 -23.39 8.60 -34.43
CA ILE A 570 -22.59 8.56 -33.21
C ILE A 570 -21.11 8.69 -33.60
N GLN A 571 -20.45 9.78 -33.22
CA GLN A 571 -19.04 9.99 -33.57
C GLN A 571 -18.13 8.97 -32.87
N TYR A 572 -17.07 8.50 -33.53
CA TYR A 572 -16.07 7.64 -32.89
C TYR A 572 -14.73 8.37 -32.72
N HIS A 573 -14.14 8.26 -31.53
CA HIS A 573 -12.87 8.90 -31.17
C HIS A 573 -11.93 7.89 -30.51
N LYS A 574 -10.77 7.63 -31.12
CA LYS A 574 -9.76 6.71 -30.59
C LYS A 574 -8.78 7.46 -29.68
N PHE A 575 -8.63 7.00 -28.45
CA PHE A 575 -7.71 7.56 -27.45
C PHE A 575 -6.83 6.44 -26.86
N PRO A 576 -5.80 5.97 -27.56
CA PRO A 576 -5.06 4.78 -27.16
C PRO A 576 -4.29 5.01 -25.85
N THR A 577 -4.49 4.12 -24.88
CA THR A 577 -3.81 4.19 -23.56
C THR A 577 -3.20 2.86 -23.19
N VAL A 578 -2.17 2.87 -22.36
CA VAL A 578 -1.47 1.63 -21.97
C VAL A 578 -2.41 0.72 -21.18
N SER A 579 -2.47 -0.55 -21.57
CA SER A 579 -3.40 -1.50 -20.94
C SER A 579 -2.99 -1.81 -19.48
N LYS A 580 -4.00 -1.94 -18.61
CA LYS A 580 -3.90 -2.44 -17.22
C LYS A 580 -3.13 -1.57 -16.21
N LEU A 581 -2.43 -0.54 -16.65
CA LEU A 581 -1.86 0.52 -15.82
C LEU A 581 -2.89 1.64 -15.56
N PRO A 582 -2.81 2.34 -14.41
CA PRO A 582 -3.50 3.62 -14.21
C PRO A 582 -2.96 4.69 -15.18
N PRO A 583 -3.83 5.44 -15.86
CA PRO A 583 -3.45 6.57 -16.69
C PRO A 583 -2.54 7.58 -15.97
N THR A 584 -1.56 8.09 -16.72
CA THR A 584 -0.61 9.12 -16.29
C THR A 584 -1.26 10.50 -16.12
N VAL A 585 -0.51 11.48 -15.61
CA VAL A 585 -1.00 12.86 -15.49
C VAL A 585 -1.35 13.44 -16.86
N ASP A 586 -0.46 13.23 -17.83
CA ASP A 586 -0.60 13.75 -19.20
C ASP A 586 -1.66 13.02 -20.02
N GLU A 587 -1.79 11.69 -19.89
CA GLU A 587 -2.91 10.95 -20.51
C GLU A 587 -4.26 11.45 -19.98
N VAL A 588 -4.40 11.69 -18.67
CA VAL A 588 -5.64 12.24 -18.11
C VAL A 588 -5.89 13.66 -18.60
N LYS A 589 -4.87 14.51 -18.66
CA LYS A 589 -5.02 15.87 -19.20
C LYS A 589 -5.49 15.82 -20.65
N ALA A 590 -4.83 15.03 -21.50
CA ALA A 590 -5.20 14.87 -22.91
C ALA A 590 -6.59 14.26 -23.10
N PHE A 591 -7.02 13.35 -22.22
CA PHE A 591 -8.38 12.82 -22.20
C PHE A 591 -9.40 13.90 -21.81
N ILE A 592 -9.15 14.66 -20.75
CA ILE A 592 -10.05 15.74 -20.33
C ILE A 592 -10.16 16.79 -21.44
N ASP A 593 -9.03 17.22 -22.03
CA ASP A 593 -9.01 18.17 -23.14
C ASP A 593 -9.76 17.62 -24.38
N LEU A 594 -9.76 16.31 -24.61
CA LEU A 594 -10.59 15.66 -25.63
C LEU A 594 -12.08 15.76 -25.29
N ILE A 595 -12.48 15.39 -24.07
CA ILE A 595 -13.89 15.46 -23.65
C ILE A 595 -14.40 16.91 -23.71
N ASP A 596 -13.63 17.88 -23.23
CA ASP A 596 -14.00 19.30 -23.29
C ASP A 596 -14.26 19.73 -24.75
N ARG A 597 -13.36 19.39 -25.69
CA ARG A 597 -13.57 19.65 -27.13
C ARG A 597 -14.82 18.97 -27.69
N LEU A 598 -15.09 17.73 -27.31
CA LEU A 598 -16.30 17.02 -27.76
C LEU A 598 -17.56 17.71 -27.23
N ARG A 599 -17.59 18.13 -25.97
CA ARG A 599 -18.73 18.85 -25.40
C ARG A 599 -18.99 20.19 -26.09
N VAL A 600 -17.93 20.91 -26.45
CA VAL A 600 -18.00 22.13 -27.28
C VAL A 600 -18.62 21.81 -28.65
N GLN A 601 -18.06 20.85 -29.37
CA GLN A 601 -18.52 20.47 -30.73
C GLN A 601 -19.97 19.95 -30.76
N LEU A 602 -20.43 19.36 -29.66
CA LEU A 602 -21.75 18.77 -29.52
C LEU A 602 -22.79 19.71 -28.87
N GLY A 603 -22.38 20.93 -28.46
CA GLY A 603 -23.26 21.91 -27.83
C GLY A 603 -23.72 21.53 -26.41
N THR A 604 -22.97 20.68 -25.70
CA THR A 604 -23.30 20.17 -24.34
C THR A 604 -22.48 20.84 -23.23
N GLU A 605 -22.00 22.06 -23.47
CA GLU A 605 -21.23 22.86 -22.50
C GLU A 605 -22.09 23.43 -21.36
N SER A 606 -23.30 23.89 -21.66
CA SER A 606 -24.14 24.66 -20.76
C SER A 606 -24.77 23.81 -19.66
N ASN A 607 -24.43 24.07 -18.40
CA ASN A 607 -25.18 23.54 -17.25
C ASN A 607 -26.63 24.11 -17.15
N ASP A 608 -26.96 25.13 -17.95
CA ASP A 608 -28.32 25.69 -18.10
C ASP A 608 -29.22 24.79 -18.96
N HIS A 609 -29.54 23.60 -18.46
CA HIS A 609 -30.52 22.71 -19.09
C HIS A 609 -31.96 23.04 -18.67
N ASN A 610 -32.50 24.13 -19.21
CA ASN A 610 -33.95 24.38 -19.29
C ASN A 610 -34.57 23.85 -20.60
N ALA A 611 -33.87 22.95 -21.31
CA ALA A 611 -34.20 22.52 -22.68
C ALA A 611 -34.40 21.01 -22.86
N ALA A 612 -34.23 20.20 -21.80
CA ALA A 612 -34.65 18.81 -21.77
C ALA A 612 -35.80 18.68 -20.77
N GLU A 613 -36.93 18.09 -21.18
CA GLU A 613 -38.08 17.87 -20.30
C GLU A 613 -37.75 16.88 -19.15
N ASP A 614 -36.75 16.02 -19.36
CA ASP A 614 -36.13 15.18 -18.33
C ASP A 614 -34.58 15.24 -18.42
N PRO A 615 -33.85 15.57 -17.33
CA PRO A 615 -32.39 15.51 -17.28
C PRO A 615 -31.76 14.12 -17.54
N GLU A 616 -32.54 13.03 -17.52
CA GLU A 616 -32.06 11.68 -17.85
C GLU A 616 -31.85 11.45 -19.36
N ASP A 617 -32.51 12.24 -20.21
CA ASP A 617 -32.40 12.17 -21.69
C ASP A 617 -31.39 13.18 -22.27
N ALA A 618 -30.63 13.88 -21.42
CA ALA A 618 -29.50 14.69 -21.87
C ALA A 618 -28.46 13.83 -22.61
N PRO A 619 -27.98 14.25 -23.80
CA PRO A 619 -27.04 13.46 -24.58
C PRO A 619 -25.66 13.35 -23.91
N VAL A 620 -25.09 12.14 -23.93
CA VAL A 620 -23.86 11.81 -23.20
C VAL A 620 -22.73 11.31 -24.11
N ILE A 621 -21.51 11.29 -23.57
CA ILE A 621 -20.35 10.67 -24.22
C ILE A 621 -20.17 9.24 -23.70
N GLY A 622 -20.25 8.25 -24.59
CA GLY A 622 -19.90 6.87 -24.29
C GLY A 622 -18.38 6.73 -24.14
N VAL A 623 -17.91 6.03 -23.10
CA VAL A 623 -16.47 5.79 -22.91
C VAL A 623 -16.22 4.31 -22.62
N HIS A 624 -15.33 3.68 -23.38
CA HIS A 624 -14.99 2.27 -23.20
C HIS A 624 -13.50 1.97 -23.30
N CYS A 625 -13.02 1.13 -22.40
CA CYS A 625 -11.87 0.25 -22.68
C CYS A 625 -12.43 -1.10 -23.15
N HIS A 626 -11.78 -2.22 -22.83
CA HIS A 626 -12.33 -3.53 -23.15
C HIS A 626 -13.61 -3.83 -22.32
N TYR A 627 -13.53 -3.77 -20.98
CA TYR A 627 -14.66 -4.10 -20.09
C TYR A 627 -15.44 -2.90 -19.51
N GLY A 628 -14.90 -1.68 -19.59
CA GLY A 628 -15.57 -0.48 -19.07
C GLY A 628 -15.50 -0.24 -17.56
N PHE A 629 -14.51 -0.82 -16.85
CA PHE A 629 -14.38 -0.69 -15.39
C PHE A 629 -13.14 0.13 -14.98
N ASN A 630 -11.93 -0.44 -15.00
CA ASN A 630 -10.76 0.18 -14.35
C ASN A 630 -10.27 1.48 -15.01
N ARG A 631 -9.77 1.41 -16.26
CA ARG A 631 -9.27 2.60 -16.99
C ARG A 631 -10.39 3.61 -17.24
N THR A 632 -11.57 3.12 -17.65
CA THR A 632 -12.76 3.94 -17.86
C THR A 632 -13.11 4.70 -16.58
N GLY A 633 -13.29 4.01 -15.46
CA GLY A 633 -13.58 4.64 -14.17
C GLY A 633 -12.51 5.63 -13.73
N PHE A 634 -11.22 5.32 -13.94
CA PHE A 634 -10.15 6.25 -13.61
C PHE A 634 -10.26 7.58 -14.38
N PHE A 635 -10.41 7.53 -15.71
CA PHE A 635 -10.59 8.72 -16.53
C PHE A 635 -11.87 9.49 -16.17
N LEU A 636 -12.99 8.79 -15.97
CA LEU A 636 -14.26 9.43 -15.63
C LEU A 636 -14.20 10.08 -14.24
N VAL A 637 -13.68 9.39 -13.23
CA VAL A 637 -13.46 9.95 -11.88
C VAL A 637 -12.54 11.16 -11.93
N CYS A 638 -11.44 11.09 -12.70
CA CYS A 638 -10.55 12.23 -12.89
C CYS A 638 -11.28 13.45 -13.47
N TYR A 639 -12.12 13.26 -14.49
CA TYR A 639 -12.93 14.35 -15.06
C TYR A 639 -13.97 14.88 -14.08
N LEU A 640 -14.69 14.02 -13.34
CA LEU A 640 -15.66 14.44 -12.33
C LEU A 640 -15.01 15.35 -11.27
N VAL A 641 -13.79 15.02 -10.84
CA VAL A 641 -13.01 15.84 -9.89
C VAL A 641 -12.48 17.13 -10.54
N GLU A 642 -11.78 17.02 -11.68
CA GLU A 642 -11.05 18.16 -12.30
C GLU A 642 -11.93 19.13 -13.11
N ARG A 643 -13.15 18.74 -13.50
CA ARG A 643 -14.08 19.60 -14.26
C ARG A 643 -15.43 19.84 -13.59
N LEU A 644 -15.98 18.86 -12.87
CA LEU A 644 -17.29 19.01 -12.22
C LEU A 644 -17.20 19.30 -10.71
N GLY A 645 -15.99 19.40 -10.15
CA GLY A 645 -15.77 19.78 -8.75
C GLY A 645 -16.25 18.74 -7.74
N PHE A 646 -16.36 17.46 -8.14
CA PHE A 646 -16.66 16.38 -7.20
C PHE A 646 -15.50 16.19 -6.21
N LYS A 647 -15.82 15.78 -4.98
CA LYS A 647 -14.81 15.17 -4.10
C LYS A 647 -14.43 13.81 -4.67
N LEU A 648 -13.22 13.34 -4.40
CA LEU A 648 -12.74 12.08 -4.95
C LEU A 648 -13.63 10.90 -4.55
N GLU A 649 -14.01 10.83 -3.27
CA GLU A 649 -14.85 9.77 -2.73
C GLU A 649 -16.25 9.78 -3.38
N ASP A 650 -16.83 10.97 -3.54
CA ASP A 650 -18.12 11.16 -4.21
C ASP A 650 -18.05 10.72 -5.69
N ALA A 651 -16.95 11.04 -6.39
CA ALA A 651 -16.74 10.64 -7.78
C ALA A 651 -16.53 9.12 -7.94
N ILE A 652 -15.78 8.48 -7.03
CA ILE A 652 -15.60 7.02 -7.02
C ILE A 652 -16.95 6.32 -6.77
N HIS A 653 -17.71 6.76 -5.77
CA HIS A 653 -19.03 6.18 -5.48
C HIS A 653 -20.03 6.42 -6.63
N GLU A 654 -20.02 7.59 -7.27
CA GLU A 654 -20.89 7.85 -8.42
C GLU A 654 -20.54 6.95 -9.61
N PHE A 655 -19.25 6.69 -9.88
CA PHE A 655 -18.85 5.71 -10.88
C PHE A 655 -19.25 4.28 -10.49
N GLU A 656 -19.09 3.88 -9.22
CA GLU A 656 -19.55 2.57 -8.73
C GLU A 656 -21.07 2.40 -8.89
N ARG A 657 -21.84 3.43 -8.57
CA ARG A 657 -23.31 3.46 -8.71
C ARG A 657 -23.75 3.36 -10.17
N GLN A 658 -23.12 4.11 -11.08
CA GLN A 658 -23.40 4.04 -12.52
C GLN A 658 -22.91 2.73 -13.17
N ARG A 659 -21.89 2.09 -12.60
CA ARG A 659 -21.21 0.93 -13.21
C ARG A 659 -20.78 -0.13 -12.17
N PRO A 660 -21.70 -0.82 -11.47
CA PRO A 660 -21.34 -1.73 -10.38
C PRO A 660 -20.37 -2.86 -10.80
N PRO A 661 -19.33 -3.19 -10.02
CA PRO A 661 -18.94 -2.66 -8.70
C PRO A 661 -17.85 -1.56 -8.81
N GLY A 662 -17.94 -0.67 -9.80
CA GLY A 662 -16.98 0.41 -10.01
C GLY A 662 -15.59 -0.05 -10.46
N ILE A 663 -14.56 0.67 -10.01
CA ILE A 663 -13.15 0.35 -10.30
C ILE A 663 -12.79 -0.92 -9.51
N ARG A 664 -12.48 -2.00 -10.22
CA ARG A 664 -12.29 -3.33 -9.62
C ARG A 664 -10.88 -3.54 -9.04
N HIS A 665 -9.87 -2.88 -9.62
CA HIS A 665 -8.47 -3.12 -9.25
C HIS A 665 -7.98 -2.04 -8.29
N GLY A 666 -7.52 -2.45 -7.10
CA GLY A 666 -7.15 -1.55 -6.01
C GLY A 666 -6.09 -0.52 -6.37
N HIS A 667 -5.11 -0.84 -7.21
CA HIS A 667 -4.04 0.08 -7.59
C HIS A 667 -4.52 1.31 -8.40
N PHE A 668 -5.64 1.19 -9.13
CA PHE A 668 -6.28 2.35 -9.77
C PHE A 668 -6.89 3.29 -8.72
N ILE A 669 -7.56 2.74 -7.69
CA ILE A 669 -8.13 3.51 -6.59
C ILE A 669 -7.01 4.17 -5.77
N ASP A 670 -6.00 3.39 -5.36
CA ASP A 670 -4.83 3.88 -4.63
C ASP A 670 -4.16 5.05 -5.38
N GLN A 671 -4.01 4.94 -6.71
CA GLN A 671 -3.43 6.00 -7.53
C GLN A 671 -4.32 7.26 -7.64
N LEU A 672 -5.65 7.13 -7.65
CA LEU A 672 -6.55 8.29 -7.58
C LEU A 672 -6.39 9.06 -6.25
N PHE A 673 -6.33 8.34 -5.13
CA PHE A 673 -6.06 8.96 -3.82
C PHE A 673 -4.67 9.62 -3.77
N VAL A 674 -3.65 9.01 -4.39
CA VAL A 674 -2.32 9.61 -4.55
C VAL A 674 -2.34 10.86 -5.44
N ARG A 675 -3.20 10.93 -6.46
CA ARG A 675 -3.33 12.08 -7.36
C ARG A 675 -4.01 13.28 -6.71
N TYR A 676 -5.11 13.07 -5.99
CA TYR A 676 -5.95 14.15 -5.44
C TYR A 676 -5.72 14.43 -3.95
N CYS A 677 -4.64 13.92 -3.34
CA CYS A 677 -4.22 14.32 -2.00
C CYS A 677 -3.74 15.78 -1.97
N ALA A 678 -4.65 16.70 -1.70
CA ALA A 678 -4.37 18.12 -1.55
C ALA A 678 -3.36 18.36 -0.40
N GLY A 679 -2.27 19.08 -0.68
CA GLY A 679 -1.22 19.40 0.29
C GLY A 679 -0.09 18.36 0.43
N LEU A 680 -0.10 17.28 -0.37
CA LEU A 680 0.94 16.24 -0.33
C LEU A 680 2.33 16.76 -0.73
N GLN A 681 3.21 16.96 0.25
CA GLN A 681 4.56 17.45 0.00
C GLN A 681 5.48 16.31 -0.45
N ARG A 682 5.84 16.29 -1.74
CA ARG A 682 6.85 15.40 -2.30
C ARG A 682 8.10 16.22 -2.62
N ARG A 683 9.27 15.80 -2.12
CA ARG A 683 10.54 16.40 -2.55
C ARG A 683 11.06 15.72 -3.82
N PRO A 684 11.88 16.40 -4.64
CA PRO A 684 12.62 15.76 -5.72
C PRO A 684 13.43 14.56 -5.22
N THR A 685 13.73 13.61 -6.10
CA THR A 685 14.68 12.54 -5.78
C THR A 685 16.04 13.15 -5.45
N LEU A 686 16.67 12.68 -4.37
CA LEU A 686 18.09 12.89 -4.10
C LEU A 686 18.88 11.61 -4.42
#